data_AF-A0A925VLG2-F1
#
_entry.id   AF-A0A925VLG2-F1
#
_cell.length_a   1.000
_cell.length_b   1.000
_cell.length_c   1.000
_cell.angle_alpha   90.00
_cell.angle_beta   90.00
_cell.angle_gamma   90.00
#
_symmetry.space_group_name_H-M   'P 1'
#
loop_
_entity.id
_entity.type
_entity.pdbx_description
1 polymer ?
#
loop_
_entity_poly.entity_id
_entity_poly.type
_entity_poly.pdbx_seq_one_letter_code
_entity_poly.pdbx_strand_id
1 'polypeptide(L)'
;AQLQMLIKAFTLYFGLVNLAEASERMRVLHERDRRDYPLPRAESTAAAIAELRSQGVSSAELAARLPQMLIMPVFTAHPTEAKRRTTLEKLRRIGGSLAELQMSDANAPNLSQKRDLLRCIEAEIVGLWQSDEVRMVKPTVLDEVKNGLYYFEDVIEGEVPRLYSDLEDALEEYYPREGNAEGGAWRVPPLLRFGAWMGGDRDGNPFVTPDVTVQTVRLLRQRQIDAHIASVEALSRLLSQSSHQVAISDALSRSLARNAKLFPKVAELLSQRNPHEPYRQQCTYIREKLLRSRTHTAQHQPAWGQSQQLPPLGSFYHTSDELLTDLRVIDASLREHGGALVADGDLHDFIRRVEVFGLHTATLDIRQHRDRHVSAIAEIYAGAGLCDDFDARSEPERVALLAPEIANPRPLIPYNLGGDWAPSADAPAAQDDQQAHAPLAPNVAPYTSETVEVIETPRIVAAILSQLSPEAIHTYIISGTSGASDVLAVLLLAKEAHLFRPGAFSRLNIAPLFETSDDLHHAGAVLTTLLDLPVYREHLRLRGDVQEVMLGYSDSNKEAGLLMANWALYRAQEDLTAIAEQRGITLRLFHGRGGAVGRGGGPANRAILAQPHGTVRGQIKITEQGEVISERYADPATAHRNLEQVMNAVLRASFVADSVHPK
;
A
#
# COMPACT_ATOMS: atom_id res chain seq x y z
N ALA A 1 -31.96 -25.12 -14.30
CA ALA A 1 -33.01 -24.08 -14.34
C ALA A 1 -33.55 -23.74 -12.94
N GLN A 2 -34.41 -24.55 -12.32
CA GLN A 2 -35.02 -24.22 -11.01
C GLN A 2 -34.00 -24.03 -9.88
N LEU A 3 -33.01 -24.92 -9.75
CA LEU A 3 -31.93 -24.78 -8.76
C LEU A 3 -31.09 -23.50 -8.97
N GLN A 4 -30.78 -23.15 -10.22
CA GLN A 4 -30.03 -21.92 -10.53
C GLN A 4 -30.83 -20.67 -10.17
N MET A 5 -32.13 -20.67 -10.44
CA MET A 5 -33.04 -19.59 -10.07
C MET A 5 -33.14 -19.45 -8.55
N LEU A 6 -33.19 -20.56 -7.82
CA LEU A 6 -33.21 -20.57 -6.36
C LEU A 6 -31.91 -20.03 -5.76
N ILE A 7 -30.76 -20.50 -6.26
CA ILE A 7 -29.43 -20.01 -5.85
C ILE A 7 -29.36 -18.50 -6.07
N LYS A 8 -29.74 -18.01 -7.26
CA LYS A 8 -29.75 -16.59 -7.59
C LYS A 8 -30.67 -15.77 -6.69
N ALA A 9 -31.87 -16.28 -6.40
CA ALA A 9 -32.79 -15.60 -5.49
C ALA A 9 -32.20 -15.45 -4.08
N PHE A 10 -31.58 -16.50 -3.54
CA PHE A 10 -30.95 -16.44 -2.23
C PHE A 10 -29.70 -15.57 -2.22
N THR A 11 -28.83 -15.64 -3.23
CA THR A 11 -27.64 -14.78 -3.32
C THR A 11 -28.03 -13.30 -3.35
N LEU A 12 -29.00 -12.91 -4.19
CA LEU A 12 -29.51 -11.53 -4.21
C LEU A 12 -30.15 -11.13 -2.89
N TYR A 13 -30.97 -12.02 -2.30
CA TYR A 13 -31.59 -11.76 -1.00
C TYR A 13 -30.52 -11.48 0.07
N PHE A 14 -29.51 -12.33 0.20
CA PHE A 14 -28.43 -12.12 1.17
C PHE A 14 -27.61 -10.86 0.86
N GLY A 15 -27.35 -10.57 -0.41
CA GLY A 15 -26.70 -9.31 -0.81
C GLY A 15 -27.47 -8.06 -0.37
N LEU A 16 -28.80 -8.07 -0.53
CA LEU A 16 -29.67 -6.96 -0.12
C LEU A 16 -29.86 -6.88 1.40
N VAL A 17 -29.97 -8.02 2.09
CA VAL A 17 -30.05 -8.07 3.56
C VAL A 17 -28.77 -7.52 4.19
N ASN A 18 -27.60 -7.93 3.71
CA ASN A 18 -26.33 -7.43 4.21
C ASN A 18 -26.20 -5.91 3.99
N LEU A 19 -26.65 -5.41 2.84
CA LEU A 19 -26.68 -3.97 2.56
C LEU A 19 -27.64 -3.22 3.51
N ALA A 20 -28.83 -3.76 3.76
CA ALA A 20 -29.80 -3.18 4.68
C ALA A 20 -29.26 -3.15 6.12
N GLU A 21 -28.60 -4.22 6.56
CA GLU A 21 -27.93 -4.29 7.87
C GLU A 21 -26.81 -3.26 7.96
N ALA A 22 -25.96 -3.14 6.95
CA ALA A 22 -24.90 -2.13 6.91
C ALA A 22 -25.47 -0.69 7.00
N SER A 23 -26.52 -0.40 6.23
CA SER A 23 -27.22 0.89 6.25
C SER A 23 -27.82 1.20 7.63
N GLU A 24 -28.48 0.22 8.26
CA GLU A 24 -29.06 0.40 9.61
C GLU A 24 -27.97 0.60 10.68
N ARG A 25 -26.85 -0.14 10.60
CA ARG A 25 -25.69 0.07 11.49
C ARG A 25 -25.19 1.51 11.41
N MET A 26 -25.02 2.05 10.19
CA MET A 26 -24.60 3.43 10.00
C MET A 26 -25.63 4.44 10.48
N ARG A 27 -26.94 4.19 10.27
CA ARG A 27 -28.01 5.06 10.77
C ARG A 27 -27.99 5.16 12.29
N VAL A 28 -27.91 4.02 12.99
CA VAL A 28 -27.85 3.96 14.46
C VAL A 28 -26.59 4.65 15.00
N LEU A 29 -25.45 4.54 14.29
CA LEU A 29 -24.24 5.25 14.66
C LEU A 29 -24.42 6.77 14.57
N HIS A 30 -24.95 7.29 13.47
CA HIS A 30 -25.20 8.73 13.33
C HIS A 30 -26.22 9.26 14.35
N GLU A 31 -27.27 8.51 14.67
CA GLU A 31 -28.23 8.90 15.71
C GLU A 31 -27.57 9.00 17.09
N ARG A 32 -26.67 8.06 17.43
CA ARG A 32 -25.89 8.11 18.67
C ARG A 32 -24.95 9.31 18.69
N ASP A 33 -24.23 9.56 17.60
CA ASP A 33 -23.32 10.71 17.48
C ASP A 33 -24.06 12.04 17.68
N ARG A 34 -25.24 12.19 17.08
CA ARG A 34 -26.09 13.39 17.28
C ARG A 34 -26.61 13.52 18.71
N ARG A 35 -26.96 12.41 19.34
CA ARG A 35 -27.48 12.40 20.72
C ARG A 35 -26.40 12.70 21.75
N ASP A 36 -25.20 12.16 21.55
CA ASP A 36 -24.10 12.21 22.51
C ASP A 36 -23.18 13.43 22.28
N TYR A 37 -23.41 14.22 21.21
CA TYR A 37 -22.74 15.50 20.96
C TYR A 37 -22.82 16.44 22.19
N PRO A 38 -21.70 17.10 22.60
CA PRO A 38 -20.42 17.25 21.89
C PRO A 38 -19.36 16.18 22.20
N LEU A 39 -19.70 15.06 22.85
CA LEU A 39 -18.70 14.04 23.17
C LEU A 39 -18.21 13.34 21.89
N PRO A 40 -16.90 13.02 21.79
CA PRO A 40 -16.39 12.31 20.63
C PRO A 40 -16.98 10.90 20.57
N ARG A 41 -17.35 10.45 19.35
CA ARG A 41 -17.84 9.09 19.12
C ARG A 41 -16.84 8.06 19.64
N ALA A 42 -17.32 6.99 20.27
CA ALA A 42 -16.48 5.88 20.71
C ALA A 42 -15.67 5.25 19.54
N GLU A 43 -14.39 4.96 19.81
CA GLU A 43 -13.44 4.43 18.82
C GLU A 43 -13.20 5.38 17.61
N SER A 44 -13.47 6.68 17.73
CA SER A 44 -13.09 7.70 16.73
C SER A 44 -11.67 8.22 16.92
N THR A 45 -11.08 8.88 15.91
CA THR A 45 -9.80 9.58 16.07
C THR A 45 -9.86 10.60 17.20
N ALA A 46 -10.95 11.38 17.28
CA ALA A 46 -11.18 12.33 18.37
C ALA A 46 -11.22 11.66 19.76
N ALA A 47 -11.87 10.51 19.88
CA ALA A 47 -11.88 9.76 21.14
C ALA A 47 -10.48 9.26 21.53
N ALA A 48 -9.65 8.84 20.56
CA ALA A 48 -8.25 8.48 20.85
C ALA A 48 -7.48 9.68 21.38
N ILE A 49 -7.54 10.82 20.70
CA ILE A 49 -6.81 12.03 21.10
C ILE A 49 -7.26 12.54 22.48
N ALA A 50 -8.57 12.54 22.75
CA ALA A 50 -9.13 12.87 24.05
C ALA A 50 -8.60 11.95 25.15
N GLU A 51 -8.54 10.64 24.89
CA GLU A 51 -8.02 9.65 25.83
C GLU A 51 -6.52 9.84 26.08
N LEU A 52 -5.71 10.04 25.04
CA LEU A 52 -4.28 10.34 25.19
C LEU A 52 -4.06 11.58 26.06
N ARG A 53 -4.89 12.62 25.88
CA ARG A 53 -4.84 13.83 26.69
C ARG A 53 -5.14 13.53 28.16
N SER A 54 -6.15 12.70 28.42
CA SER A 54 -6.52 12.28 29.77
C SER A 54 -5.45 11.42 30.46
N GLN A 55 -4.65 10.68 29.69
CA GLN A 55 -3.52 9.88 30.17
C GLN A 55 -2.24 10.69 30.40
N GLY A 56 -2.25 12.00 30.11
CA GLY A 56 -1.13 12.90 30.35
C GLY A 56 -0.08 12.91 29.24
N VAL A 57 -0.37 12.35 28.06
CA VAL A 57 0.52 12.47 26.89
C VAL A 57 0.69 13.95 26.54
N SER A 58 1.93 14.37 26.28
CA SER A 58 2.23 15.77 25.97
C SER A 58 2.14 16.06 24.46
N SER A 59 1.89 17.32 24.09
CA SER A 59 1.92 17.73 22.67
C SER A 59 3.30 17.48 22.03
N ALA A 60 4.38 17.64 22.80
CA ALA A 60 5.74 17.38 22.33
C ALA A 60 5.96 15.88 22.03
N GLU A 61 5.41 15.00 22.86
CA GLU A 61 5.46 13.55 22.63
C GLU A 61 4.69 13.15 21.37
N LEU A 62 3.47 13.67 21.18
CA LEU A 62 2.69 13.47 19.96
C LEU A 62 3.47 13.91 18.72
N ALA A 63 4.03 15.12 18.74
CA ALA A 63 4.79 15.68 17.62
C ALA A 63 6.05 14.85 17.29
N ALA A 64 6.69 14.24 18.29
CA ALA A 64 7.87 13.40 18.09
C ALA A 64 7.54 11.99 17.56
N ARG A 65 6.39 11.44 17.94
CA ARG A 65 6.02 10.03 17.67
C ARG A 65 5.16 9.86 16.43
N LEU A 66 4.25 10.79 16.12
CA LEU A 66 3.40 10.72 14.92
C LEU A 66 4.20 10.47 13.62
N PRO A 67 5.37 11.11 13.38
CA PRO A 67 6.15 10.87 12.16
C PRO A 67 6.68 9.44 11.99
N GLN A 68 6.74 8.66 13.08
CA GLN A 68 7.26 7.31 13.09
C GLN A 68 6.17 6.25 12.90
N MET A 69 4.90 6.68 12.90
CA MET A 69 3.75 5.78 12.81
C MET A 69 3.45 5.38 11.38
N LEU A 70 2.96 4.15 11.22
CA LEU A 70 2.54 3.58 9.96
C LEU A 70 1.38 2.61 10.19
N ILE A 71 0.30 2.82 9.46
CA ILE A 71 -0.85 1.93 9.39
C ILE A 71 -0.96 1.48 7.94
N MET A 72 -0.80 0.17 7.72
CA MET A 72 -0.73 -0.38 6.37
C MET A 72 -1.70 -1.54 6.16
N PRO A 73 -2.94 -1.27 5.72
CA PRO A 73 -3.84 -2.30 5.23
C PRO A 73 -3.32 -2.86 3.88
N VAL A 74 -3.24 -4.18 3.76
CA VAL A 74 -2.70 -4.90 2.60
C VAL A 74 -3.79 -5.72 1.93
N PHE A 75 -4.21 -5.29 0.75
CA PHE A 75 -5.35 -5.86 0.03
C PHE A 75 -4.96 -7.16 -0.66
N THR A 76 -5.81 -8.17 -0.50
CA THR A 76 -5.60 -9.50 -1.08
C THR A 76 -6.73 -9.90 -2.04
N ALA A 77 -6.42 -10.83 -2.95
CA ALA A 77 -7.43 -11.41 -3.82
C ALA A 77 -8.51 -12.17 -3.02
N HIS A 78 -9.75 -12.12 -3.53
CA HIS A 78 -10.84 -12.90 -2.98
C HIS A 78 -10.76 -14.36 -3.46
N PRO A 79 -10.71 -15.36 -2.55
CA PRO A 79 -10.44 -16.75 -2.90
C PRO A 79 -11.52 -17.46 -3.73
N THR A 80 -12.80 -17.11 -3.55
CA THR A 80 -13.94 -17.83 -4.17
C THR A 80 -14.98 -16.96 -4.88
N GLU A 81 -15.08 -15.67 -4.52
CA GLU A 81 -16.18 -14.81 -4.94
C GLU A 81 -15.67 -13.41 -5.26
N ALA A 82 -15.05 -13.23 -6.42
CA ALA A 82 -14.92 -11.89 -6.98
C ALA A 82 -16.32 -11.45 -7.44
N LYS A 83 -17.15 -10.96 -6.50
CA LYS A 83 -18.38 -10.21 -6.83
C LYS A 83 -18.03 -9.27 -7.97
N ARG A 84 -18.75 -9.38 -9.09
CA ARG A 84 -18.43 -8.59 -10.28
C ARG A 84 -18.48 -7.11 -9.88
N ARG A 85 -17.57 -6.30 -10.41
CA ARG A 85 -17.58 -4.82 -10.20
C ARG A 85 -18.97 -4.24 -10.42
N THR A 86 -19.68 -4.72 -11.45
CA THR A 86 -21.06 -4.33 -11.74
C THR A 86 -22.03 -4.62 -10.59
N THR A 87 -21.90 -5.76 -9.91
CA THR A 87 -22.73 -6.09 -8.74
C THR A 87 -22.44 -5.14 -7.58
N LEU A 88 -21.16 -4.86 -7.31
CA LEU A 88 -20.75 -3.93 -6.25
C LEU A 88 -21.26 -2.51 -6.52
N GLU A 89 -21.13 -2.02 -7.76
CA GLU A 89 -21.64 -0.71 -8.17
C GLU A 89 -23.16 -0.58 -7.99
N LYS A 90 -23.91 -1.63 -8.34
CA LYS A 90 -25.37 -1.67 -8.16
C LYS A 90 -25.75 -1.65 -6.68
N LEU A 91 -25.10 -2.47 -5.85
CA LEU A 91 -25.33 -2.47 -4.40
C LEU A 91 -24.98 -1.11 -3.78
N ARG A 92 -23.89 -0.46 -4.22
CA ARG A 92 -23.52 0.88 -3.76
C ARG A 92 -24.58 1.93 -4.11
N ARG A 93 -25.13 1.89 -5.33
CA ARG A 93 -26.22 2.81 -5.74
C ARG A 93 -27.50 2.60 -4.93
N ILE A 94 -27.84 1.35 -4.64
CA ILE A 94 -28.96 1.03 -3.73
C ILE A 94 -28.68 1.61 -2.34
N GLY A 95 -27.47 1.40 -1.80
CA GLY A 95 -27.06 1.92 -0.49
C GLY A 95 -27.13 3.44 -0.41
N GLY A 96 -26.61 4.15 -1.41
CA GLY A 96 -26.70 5.62 -1.48
C GLY A 96 -28.15 6.12 -1.53
N SER A 97 -29.00 5.47 -2.34
CA SER A 97 -30.42 5.82 -2.43
C SER A 97 -31.16 5.55 -1.11
N LEU A 98 -30.84 4.47 -0.40
CA LEU A 98 -31.38 4.15 0.93
C LEU A 98 -30.95 5.19 1.96
N ALA A 99 -29.68 5.59 1.96
CA ALA A 99 -29.16 6.61 2.87
C ALA A 99 -29.88 7.95 2.68
N GLU A 100 -30.09 8.39 1.43
CA GLU A 100 -30.88 9.60 1.14
C GLU A 100 -32.34 9.48 1.59
N LEU A 101 -32.98 8.32 1.37
CA LEU A 101 -34.36 8.09 1.84
C LEU A 101 -34.50 8.16 3.37
N GLN A 102 -33.45 7.79 4.09
CA GLN A 102 -33.42 7.76 5.56
C GLN A 102 -33.05 9.11 6.18
N MET A 103 -32.65 10.12 5.39
CA MET A 103 -32.34 11.45 5.92
C MET A 103 -33.57 12.05 6.64
N SER A 104 -33.33 12.57 7.85
CA SER A 104 -34.32 13.29 8.65
C SER A 104 -34.16 14.81 8.52
N ASP A 105 -35.18 15.54 8.97
CA ASP A 105 -35.17 17.00 9.13
C ASP A 105 -35.09 17.79 7.81
N ALA A 106 -34.36 18.91 7.80
CA ALA A 106 -34.30 19.85 6.67
C ALA A 106 -33.73 19.25 5.37
N ASN A 107 -33.02 18.12 5.47
CA ASN A 107 -32.45 17.39 4.33
C ASN A 107 -33.32 16.21 3.89
N ALA A 108 -34.49 15.98 4.51
CA ALA A 108 -35.36 14.89 4.12
C ALA A 108 -35.87 15.08 2.68
N PRO A 109 -35.82 14.03 1.83
CA PRO A 109 -36.28 14.14 0.46
C PRO A 109 -37.78 14.44 0.40
N ASN A 110 -38.17 15.34 -0.50
CA ASN A 110 -39.57 15.62 -0.79
C ASN A 110 -40.25 14.42 -1.48
N LEU A 111 -41.58 14.47 -1.66
CA LEU A 111 -42.33 13.35 -2.23
C LEU A 111 -41.87 12.93 -3.64
N SER A 112 -41.45 13.89 -4.48
CA SER A 112 -40.93 13.55 -5.82
C SER A 112 -39.59 12.84 -5.70
N GLN A 113 -38.67 13.40 -4.92
CA GLN A 113 -37.35 12.81 -4.67
C GLN A 113 -37.47 11.40 -4.08
N LYS A 114 -38.36 11.18 -3.10
CA LYS A 114 -38.63 9.85 -2.56
C LYS A 114 -39.09 8.86 -3.64
N ARG A 115 -39.97 9.29 -4.55
CA ARG A 115 -40.42 8.46 -5.68
C ARG A 115 -39.32 8.17 -6.69
N ASP A 116 -38.42 9.12 -6.94
CA ASP A 116 -37.27 8.93 -7.81
C ASP A 116 -36.28 7.93 -7.18
N LEU A 117 -35.96 8.08 -5.89
CA LEU A 117 -35.06 7.18 -5.15
C LEU A 117 -35.59 5.75 -5.09
N LEU A 118 -36.89 5.57 -4.82
CA LEU A 118 -37.52 4.24 -4.84
C LEU A 118 -37.45 3.61 -6.24
N ARG A 119 -37.69 4.38 -7.31
CA ARG A 119 -37.52 3.91 -8.69
C ARG A 119 -36.08 3.52 -9.00
N CYS A 120 -35.10 4.27 -8.50
CA CYS A 120 -33.69 3.91 -8.63
C CYS A 120 -33.38 2.58 -7.94
N ILE A 121 -33.85 2.38 -6.70
CA ILE A 121 -33.66 1.11 -5.97
C ILE A 121 -34.30 -0.05 -6.74
N GLU A 122 -35.55 0.08 -7.18
CA GLU A 122 -36.25 -0.93 -7.97
C GLU A 122 -35.49 -1.27 -9.26
N ALA A 123 -35.04 -0.25 -10.00
CA ALA A 123 -34.29 -0.43 -11.24
C ALA A 123 -32.95 -1.16 -11.02
N GLU A 124 -32.24 -0.85 -9.94
CA GLU A 124 -30.98 -1.53 -9.63
C GLU A 124 -31.21 -2.98 -9.16
N ILE A 125 -32.25 -3.26 -8.38
CA ILE A 125 -32.65 -4.62 -8.01
C ILE A 125 -33.03 -5.44 -9.24
N VAL A 126 -33.81 -4.88 -10.17
CA VAL A 126 -34.12 -5.53 -11.46
C VAL A 126 -32.84 -5.78 -12.25
N GLY A 127 -31.93 -4.81 -12.30
CA GLY A 127 -30.65 -4.96 -12.98
C GLY A 127 -29.78 -6.08 -12.37
N LEU A 128 -29.76 -6.22 -11.05
CA LEU A 128 -29.12 -7.35 -10.36
C LEU A 128 -29.78 -8.68 -10.74
N TRP A 129 -31.12 -8.74 -10.72
CA TRP A 129 -31.88 -9.92 -11.15
C TRP A 129 -31.65 -10.29 -12.62
N GLN A 130 -31.36 -9.33 -13.49
CA GLN A 130 -31.09 -9.58 -14.91
C GLN A 130 -29.60 -9.85 -15.22
N SER A 131 -28.72 -9.76 -14.22
CA SER A 131 -27.27 -9.98 -14.38
C SER A 131 -26.86 -11.39 -13.95
N ASP A 132 -25.79 -11.92 -14.52
CA ASP A 132 -25.16 -13.16 -14.04
C ASP A 132 -24.34 -12.88 -12.76
N GLU A 133 -24.59 -13.66 -11.71
CA GLU A 133 -23.88 -13.53 -10.44
C GLU A 133 -22.48 -14.18 -10.50
N VAL A 134 -22.41 -15.37 -11.09
CA VAL A 134 -21.20 -16.19 -11.13
C VAL A 134 -20.44 -15.91 -12.43
N ARG A 135 -19.13 -15.72 -12.36
CA ARG A 135 -18.29 -15.66 -13.57
C ARG A 135 -18.25 -17.05 -14.20
N MET A 136 -18.55 -17.15 -15.50
CA MET A 136 -18.42 -18.43 -16.22
C MET A 136 -16.96 -18.81 -16.49
N VAL A 137 -16.03 -17.86 -16.40
CA VAL A 137 -14.59 -18.04 -16.63
C VAL A 137 -13.83 -17.68 -15.36
N LYS A 138 -12.86 -18.52 -14.99
CA LYS A 138 -11.96 -18.26 -13.85
C LYS A 138 -11.24 -16.93 -14.08
N PRO A 139 -11.23 -16.00 -13.11
CA PRO A 139 -10.55 -14.72 -13.27
C PRO A 139 -9.05 -14.93 -13.48
N THR A 140 -8.45 -14.10 -14.34
CA THR A 140 -7.00 -13.99 -14.42
C THR A 140 -6.46 -13.21 -13.23
N VAL A 141 -5.15 -13.31 -12.94
CA VAL A 141 -4.50 -12.51 -11.88
C VAL A 141 -4.75 -11.01 -12.09
N LEU A 142 -4.68 -10.53 -13.34
CA LEU A 142 -4.94 -9.11 -13.64
C LEU A 142 -6.40 -8.72 -13.45
N ASP A 143 -7.36 -9.65 -13.56
CA ASP A 143 -8.75 -9.37 -13.21
C ASP A 143 -8.90 -9.20 -11.70
N GLU A 144 -8.19 -9.98 -10.89
CA GLU A 144 -8.16 -9.81 -9.44
C GLU A 144 -7.57 -8.46 -9.04
N VAL A 145 -6.45 -8.06 -9.66
CA VAL A 145 -5.84 -6.73 -9.48
C VAL A 145 -6.85 -5.61 -9.80
N LYS A 146 -7.53 -5.69 -10.95
CA LYS A 146 -8.54 -4.69 -11.35
C LYS A 146 -9.74 -4.65 -10.40
N ASN A 147 -10.18 -5.80 -9.88
CA ASN A 147 -11.27 -5.85 -8.91
C ASN A 147 -10.83 -5.23 -7.56
N GLY A 148 -9.60 -5.46 -7.12
CA GLY A 148 -9.07 -4.84 -5.90
C GLY A 148 -8.97 -3.33 -6.01
N LEU A 149 -8.52 -2.83 -7.17
CA LEU A 149 -8.39 -1.40 -7.47
C LEU A 149 -9.72 -0.63 -7.39
N TYR A 150 -10.86 -1.29 -7.60
CA TYR A 150 -12.18 -0.68 -7.49
C TYR A 150 -12.40 0.04 -6.16
N TYR A 151 -12.02 -0.60 -5.03
CA TYR A 151 -12.23 -0.03 -3.70
C TYR A 151 -11.39 1.24 -3.46
N PHE A 152 -10.23 1.32 -4.11
CA PHE A 152 -9.39 2.51 -4.01
C PHE A 152 -9.97 3.69 -4.78
N GLU A 153 -10.30 3.46 -6.05
CA GLU A 153 -10.80 4.50 -6.98
C GLU A 153 -12.15 5.06 -6.55
N ASP A 154 -13.08 4.20 -6.14
CA ASP A 154 -14.48 4.57 -5.93
C ASP A 154 -14.81 4.92 -4.47
N VAL A 155 -13.91 4.63 -3.52
CA VAL A 155 -14.18 4.73 -2.08
C VAL A 155 -13.01 5.32 -1.28
N ILE A 156 -11.89 4.59 -1.18
CA ILE A 156 -10.84 4.92 -0.19
C ILE A 156 -10.17 6.26 -0.48
N GLU A 157 -9.91 6.58 -1.75
CA GLU A 157 -9.20 7.81 -2.10
C GLU A 157 -9.94 9.09 -1.64
N GLY A 158 -11.27 9.08 -1.70
CA GLY A 158 -12.10 10.20 -1.28
C GLY A 158 -12.20 10.37 0.24
N GLU A 159 -12.10 9.29 1.01
CA GLU A 159 -12.25 9.33 2.46
C GLU A 159 -10.95 9.63 3.21
N VAL A 160 -9.79 9.40 2.58
CA VAL A 160 -8.48 9.66 3.22
C VAL A 160 -8.34 11.11 3.67
N PRO A 161 -8.56 12.16 2.85
CA PRO A 161 -8.43 13.54 3.31
C PRO A 161 -9.33 13.87 4.50
N ARG A 162 -10.58 13.41 4.46
CA ARG A 162 -11.54 13.59 5.55
C ARG A 162 -11.07 12.97 6.86
N LEU A 163 -10.55 11.74 6.83
CA LEU A 163 -10.02 11.08 8.02
C LEU A 163 -8.84 11.83 8.66
N TYR A 164 -7.99 12.46 7.84
CA TYR A 164 -6.90 13.29 8.36
C TYR A 164 -7.41 14.61 8.92
N SER A 165 -8.40 15.25 8.28
CA SER A 165 -9.06 16.43 8.82
C SER A 165 -9.64 16.14 10.20
N ASP A 166 -10.39 15.04 10.34
CA ASP A 166 -10.99 14.64 11.63
C ASP A 166 -9.92 14.46 12.74
N LEU A 167 -8.73 13.95 12.38
CA LEU A 167 -7.61 13.81 13.31
C LEU A 167 -6.92 15.16 13.63
N GLU A 168 -6.71 16.01 12.63
CA GLU A 168 -6.12 17.34 12.79
C GLU A 168 -7.01 18.26 13.62
N ASP A 169 -8.32 18.24 13.37
CA ASP A 169 -9.34 18.97 14.13
C ASP A 169 -9.35 18.51 15.60
N ALA A 170 -9.30 17.19 15.83
CA ALA A 170 -9.18 16.65 17.19
C ALA A 170 -7.87 17.08 17.88
N LEU A 171 -6.76 17.11 17.16
CA LEU A 171 -5.49 17.58 17.74
C LEU A 171 -5.55 19.06 18.10
N GLU A 172 -6.19 19.90 17.27
CA GLU A 172 -6.37 21.32 17.56
C GLU A 172 -7.28 21.54 18.77
N GLU A 173 -8.36 20.75 18.90
CA GLU A 173 -9.29 20.84 20.04
C GLU A 173 -8.65 20.45 21.38
N TYR A 174 -7.95 19.30 21.42
CA TYR A 174 -7.43 18.74 22.68
C TYR A 174 -5.98 19.15 23.00
N TYR A 175 -5.22 19.58 22.00
CA TYR A 175 -3.83 20.03 22.10
C TYR A 175 -3.61 21.36 21.35
N PRO A 176 -4.27 22.44 21.78
CA PRO A 176 -4.07 23.75 21.17
C PRO A 176 -2.62 24.18 21.34
N ARG A 177 -1.98 24.58 20.23
CA ARG A 177 -0.59 25.05 20.26
C ARG A 177 -0.55 26.49 20.75
N GLU A 178 -0.47 26.69 22.07
CA GLU A 178 -0.24 28.02 22.63
C GLU A 178 1.18 28.53 22.29
N GLY A 179 1.29 29.68 21.62
CA GLY A 179 2.42 30.60 21.82
C GLY A 179 3.81 30.24 21.28
N ASN A 180 3.97 29.34 20.30
CA ASN A 180 5.26 29.16 19.62
C ASN A 180 5.40 30.10 18.41
N ALA A 181 6.61 30.57 18.13
CA ALA A 181 6.93 31.53 17.06
C ALA A 181 6.60 31.06 15.62
N GLU A 182 6.15 29.80 15.45
CA GLU A 182 5.63 29.21 14.22
C GLU A 182 4.14 28.81 14.40
N GLY A 183 3.29 29.73 14.85
CA GLY A 183 1.86 29.51 15.15
C GLY A 183 1.01 29.03 13.96
N GLY A 184 1.12 27.75 13.63
CA GLY A 184 0.33 27.07 12.59
C GLY A 184 -0.43 25.87 13.13
N ALA A 185 -1.57 25.59 12.49
CA ALA A 185 -2.43 24.43 12.74
C ALA A 185 -1.65 23.11 12.74
N TRP A 186 -2.21 22.08 13.39
CA TRP A 186 -1.66 20.73 13.29
C TRP A 186 -1.56 20.26 11.84
N ARG A 187 -0.41 19.68 11.49
CA ARG A 187 -0.19 18.99 10.22
C ARG A 187 0.28 17.59 10.52
N VAL A 188 -0.61 16.62 10.37
CA VAL A 188 -0.32 15.22 10.67
C VAL A 188 0.52 14.62 9.54
N PRO A 189 1.65 13.94 9.83
CA PRO A 189 2.41 13.22 8.81
C PRO A 189 1.60 12.05 8.26
N PRO A 190 1.89 11.54 7.07
CA PRO A 190 1.04 10.52 6.46
C PRO A 190 1.19 9.16 7.19
N LEU A 191 0.29 8.92 8.15
CA LEU A 191 0.21 7.70 8.95
C LEU A 191 -0.26 6.49 8.14
N LEU A 192 -1.04 6.70 7.08
CA LEU A 192 -1.61 5.65 6.24
C LEU A 192 -0.75 5.38 5.00
N ARG A 193 -0.57 4.09 4.72
CA ARG A 193 -0.10 3.55 3.43
C ARG A 193 -0.97 2.35 3.08
N PHE A 194 -1.02 1.99 1.82
CA PHE A 194 -1.77 0.81 1.38
C PHE A 194 -0.84 -0.17 0.67
N GLY A 195 -1.02 -1.45 0.97
CA GLY A 195 -0.32 -2.55 0.30
C GLY A 195 -1.28 -3.38 -0.56
N ALA A 196 -0.72 -4.14 -1.49
CA ALA A 196 -1.44 -5.14 -2.26
C ALA A 196 -0.59 -6.41 -2.44
N TRP A 197 -1.25 -7.56 -2.44
CA TRP A 197 -0.66 -8.86 -2.81
C TRP A 197 -1.07 -9.32 -4.21
N MET A 198 -2.20 -8.81 -4.72
CA MET A 198 -2.71 -9.18 -6.04
C MET A 198 -1.65 -8.84 -7.10
N GLY A 199 -1.18 -9.86 -7.83
CA GLY A 199 -0.13 -9.71 -8.84
C GLY A 199 1.31 -9.71 -8.34
N GLY A 200 1.54 -9.89 -7.03
CA GLY A 200 2.86 -10.00 -6.41
C GLY A 200 3.08 -11.27 -5.59
N ASP A 201 2.01 -11.81 -5.00
CA ASP A 201 2.01 -13.08 -4.28
C ASP A 201 2.01 -14.27 -5.26
N ARG A 202 3.16 -14.93 -5.40
CA ARG A 202 3.38 -16.08 -6.30
C ARG A 202 3.52 -17.40 -5.56
N ASP A 203 3.40 -17.38 -4.23
CA ASP A 203 3.44 -18.58 -3.42
C ASP A 203 2.29 -19.53 -3.81
N GLY A 204 2.65 -20.73 -4.28
CA GLY A 204 1.69 -21.71 -4.80
C GLY A 204 0.92 -21.28 -6.06
N ASN A 205 1.29 -20.17 -6.71
CA ASN A 205 0.56 -19.63 -7.87
C ASN A 205 1.48 -19.36 -9.06
N PRO A 206 1.63 -20.32 -10.00
CA PRO A 206 2.51 -20.18 -11.16
C PRO A 206 2.04 -19.13 -12.18
N PHE A 207 0.81 -18.62 -12.06
CA PHE A 207 0.28 -17.59 -12.96
C PHE A 207 0.76 -16.18 -12.59
N VAL A 208 1.43 -16.00 -11.45
CA VAL A 208 2.03 -14.71 -11.05
C VAL A 208 3.48 -14.69 -11.52
N THR A 209 3.66 -14.32 -12.78
CA THR A 209 4.97 -14.24 -13.43
C THR A 209 5.64 -12.86 -13.22
N PRO A 210 6.94 -12.72 -13.55
CA PRO A 210 7.59 -11.41 -13.65
C PRO A 210 6.81 -10.41 -14.53
N ASP A 211 6.27 -10.84 -15.67
CA ASP A 211 5.45 -9.99 -16.54
C ASP A 211 4.15 -9.54 -15.86
N VAL A 212 3.46 -10.45 -15.14
CA VAL A 212 2.26 -10.08 -14.37
C VAL A 212 2.61 -9.06 -13.28
N THR A 213 3.79 -9.16 -12.68
CA THR A 213 4.29 -8.18 -11.70
C THR A 213 4.44 -6.79 -12.34
N VAL A 214 5.02 -6.71 -13.54
CA VAL A 214 5.15 -5.45 -14.32
C VAL A 214 3.78 -4.87 -14.65
N GLN A 215 2.87 -5.70 -15.18
CA GLN A 215 1.52 -5.26 -15.54
C GLN A 215 0.72 -4.79 -14.33
N THR A 216 0.90 -5.43 -13.18
CA THR A 216 0.27 -5.04 -11.91
C THR A 216 0.76 -3.67 -11.46
N VAL A 217 2.07 -3.44 -11.41
CA VAL A 217 2.62 -2.11 -11.05
C VAL A 217 2.21 -1.04 -12.07
N ARG A 218 2.14 -1.39 -13.35
CA ARG A 218 1.63 -0.49 -14.41
C ARG A 218 0.20 -0.06 -14.13
N LEU A 219 -0.68 -0.99 -13.77
CA LEU A 219 -2.07 -0.70 -13.42
C LEU A 219 -2.14 0.20 -12.17
N LEU A 220 -1.48 -0.19 -11.07
CA LEU A 220 -1.45 0.59 -9.82
C LEU A 220 -0.98 2.04 -10.05
N ARG A 221 0.06 2.23 -10.87
CA ARG A 221 0.60 3.55 -11.19
C ARG A 221 -0.30 4.35 -12.14
N GLN A 222 -0.85 3.73 -13.17
CA GLN A 222 -1.75 4.42 -14.11
C GLN A 222 -3.00 4.94 -13.41
N ARG A 223 -3.63 4.13 -12.56
CA ARG A 223 -4.85 4.53 -11.84
C ARG A 223 -4.60 5.71 -10.93
N GLN A 224 -3.51 5.70 -10.18
CA GLN A 224 -3.16 6.84 -9.33
C GLN A 224 -2.83 8.11 -10.12
N ILE A 225 -2.13 7.97 -11.25
CA ILE A 225 -1.83 9.14 -12.10
C ILE A 225 -3.12 9.71 -12.71
N ASP A 226 -4.06 8.87 -13.16
CA ASP A 226 -5.35 9.35 -13.70
C ASP A 226 -6.17 10.08 -12.62
N ALA A 227 -6.16 9.59 -11.37
CA ALA A 227 -6.81 10.26 -10.25
C ALA A 227 -6.16 11.63 -9.92
N HIS A 228 -4.82 11.71 -9.99
CA HIS A 228 -4.09 12.97 -9.82
C HIS A 228 -4.34 13.95 -10.97
N ILE A 229 -4.50 13.46 -12.21
CA ILE A 229 -4.91 14.29 -13.36
C ILE A 229 -6.29 14.89 -13.10
N ALA A 230 -7.27 14.09 -12.67
CA ALA A 230 -8.61 14.58 -12.36
C ALA A 230 -8.57 15.64 -11.23
N SER A 231 -7.74 15.42 -10.22
CA SER A 231 -7.57 16.33 -9.08
C SER A 231 -6.96 17.67 -9.48
N VAL A 232 -5.88 17.68 -10.28
CA VAL A 232 -5.28 18.93 -10.75
C VAL A 232 -6.17 19.67 -11.76
N GLU A 233 -6.96 18.95 -12.56
CA GLU A 233 -7.95 19.56 -13.45
C GLU A 233 -9.09 20.23 -12.66
N ALA A 234 -9.55 19.62 -11.56
CA ALA A 234 -10.50 20.23 -10.64
C ALA A 234 -9.91 21.48 -9.98
N LEU A 235 -8.69 21.37 -9.44
CA LEU A 235 -7.99 22.49 -8.82
C LEU A 235 -7.79 23.65 -9.81
N SER A 236 -7.44 23.36 -11.06
CA SER A 236 -7.29 24.36 -12.13
C SER A 236 -8.56 25.19 -12.35
N ARG A 237 -9.75 24.59 -12.18
CA ARG A 237 -11.04 25.30 -12.29
C ARG A 237 -11.29 26.23 -11.09
N LEU A 238 -10.83 25.85 -9.90
CA LEU A 238 -11.04 26.58 -8.65
C LEU A 238 -10.03 27.73 -8.45
N LEU A 239 -8.77 27.52 -8.82
CA LEU A 239 -7.70 28.51 -8.67
C LEU A 239 -7.77 29.57 -9.77
N SER A 240 -8.61 30.59 -9.57
CA SER A 240 -8.87 31.70 -10.50
C SER A 240 -8.15 33.00 -10.12
N GLN A 241 -7.29 32.98 -9.11
CA GLN A 241 -6.62 34.19 -8.61
C GLN A 241 -5.82 34.87 -9.72
N SER A 242 -6.07 36.17 -9.89
CA SER A 242 -5.45 36.98 -10.94
C SER A 242 -4.25 37.75 -10.42
N SER A 243 -3.17 37.79 -11.22
CA SER A 243 -1.97 38.60 -10.95
C SER A 243 -2.24 40.11 -10.89
N HIS A 244 -3.43 40.58 -11.31
CA HIS A 244 -3.87 41.97 -11.14
C HIS A 244 -4.45 42.26 -9.76
N GLN A 245 -4.92 41.24 -9.05
CA GLN A 245 -5.58 41.36 -7.76
C GLN A 245 -4.66 40.96 -6.61
N VAL A 246 -3.79 39.97 -6.85
CA VAL A 246 -2.91 39.41 -5.83
C VAL A 246 -1.56 39.05 -6.46
N ALA A 247 -0.48 39.29 -5.73
CA ALA A 247 0.86 38.88 -6.15
C ALA A 247 1.05 37.36 -5.99
N ILE A 248 2.18 36.86 -6.49
CA ILE A 248 2.61 35.48 -6.34
C ILE A 248 4.03 35.43 -5.78
N SER A 249 4.39 34.32 -5.14
CA SER A 249 5.74 34.15 -4.62
C SER A 249 6.77 34.02 -5.74
N ASP A 250 8.02 34.40 -5.44
CA ASP A 250 9.17 34.21 -6.33
C ASP A 250 9.36 32.74 -6.71
N ALA A 251 9.06 31.82 -5.78
CA ALA A 251 9.14 30.39 -6.00
C ALA A 251 8.16 29.93 -7.10
N LEU A 252 6.92 30.43 -7.06
CA LEU A 252 5.91 30.14 -8.09
C LEU A 252 6.30 30.76 -9.43
N SER A 253 6.77 32.02 -9.44
CA SER A 253 7.26 32.68 -10.66
C SER A 253 8.41 31.90 -11.34
N ARG A 254 9.40 31.45 -10.57
CA ARG A 254 10.50 30.60 -11.08
C ARG A 254 10.00 29.26 -11.60
N SER A 255 9.05 28.62 -10.92
CA SER A 255 8.45 27.37 -11.38
C SER A 255 7.76 27.53 -12.72
N LEU A 256 6.95 28.57 -12.89
CA LEU A 256 6.28 28.89 -14.16
C LEU A 256 7.28 29.10 -15.29
N ALA A 257 8.32 29.91 -15.07
CA ALA A 257 9.36 30.15 -16.07
C ALA A 257 10.12 28.88 -16.47
N ARG A 258 10.42 27.99 -15.51
CA ARG A 258 11.04 26.68 -15.79
C ARG A 258 10.11 25.80 -16.61
N ASN A 259 8.84 25.70 -16.22
CA ASN A 259 7.87 24.87 -16.93
C ASN A 259 7.57 25.40 -18.34
N ALA A 260 7.54 26.72 -18.54
CA ALA A 260 7.38 27.32 -19.87
C ALA A 260 8.49 26.91 -20.85
N LYS A 261 9.74 26.78 -20.36
CA LYS A 261 10.87 26.28 -21.18
C LYS A 261 10.72 24.80 -21.53
N LEU A 262 10.20 23.99 -20.61
CA LEU A 262 9.99 22.54 -20.82
C LEU A 262 8.79 22.23 -21.72
N PHE A 263 7.81 23.14 -21.76
CA PHE A 263 6.55 22.98 -22.49
C PHE A 263 6.22 24.24 -23.33
N PRO A 264 7.02 24.57 -24.36
CA PRO A 264 6.87 25.84 -25.10
C PRO A 264 5.51 25.99 -25.79
N LYS A 265 4.98 24.90 -26.38
CA LYS A 265 3.63 24.91 -27.00
C LYS A 265 2.52 25.16 -25.99
N VAL A 266 2.66 24.62 -24.78
CA VAL A 266 1.68 24.82 -23.69
C VAL A 266 1.78 26.25 -23.17
N ALA A 267 3.00 26.78 -23.04
CA ALA A 267 3.23 28.17 -22.65
C ALA A 267 2.58 29.17 -23.62
N GLU A 268 2.68 28.92 -24.92
CA GLU A 268 2.01 29.73 -25.95
C GLU A 268 0.48 29.70 -25.83
N LEU A 269 -0.11 28.52 -25.59
CA LEU A 269 -1.55 28.41 -25.38
C LEU A 269 -2.00 29.13 -24.09
N LEU A 270 -1.22 29.01 -23.02
CA LEU A 270 -1.52 29.64 -21.74
C LEU A 270 -1.42 31.16 -21.80
N SER A 271 -0.46 31.73 -22.54
CA SER A 271 -0.34 33.18 -22.71
C SER A 271 -1.53 33.80 -23.47
N GLN A 272 -2.20 33.01 -24.33
CA GLN A 272 -3.39 33.46 -25.04
C GLN A 272 -4.67 33.31 -24.19
N ARG A 273 -4.80 32.22 -23.44
CA ARG A 273 -6.04 31.86 -22.75
C ARG A 273 -6.15 32.41 -21.34
N ASN A 274 -5.07 32.30 -20.55
CA ASN A 274 -5.06 32.58 -19.12
C ASN A 274 -3.85 33.46 -18.70
N PRO A 275 -3.54 34.58 -19.38
CA PRO A 275 -2.26 35.31 -19.21
C PRO A 275 -2.00 35.80 -17.78
N HIS A 276 -3.06 36.07 -17.02
CA HIS A 276 -2.99 36.65 -15.68
C HIS A 276 -3.42 35.69 -14.57
N GLU A 277 -3.56 34.39 -14.84
CA GLU A 277 -4.00 33.38 -13.85
C GLU A 277 -2.86 32.39 -13.54
N PRO A 278 -1.83 32.80 -12.76
CA PRO A 278 -0.59 32.03 -12.59
C PRO A 278 -0.80 30.66 -11.94
N TYR A 279 -1.72 30.54 -10.97
CA TYR A 279 -2.03 29.26 -10.33
C TYR A 279 -2.66 28.26 -11.32
N ARG A 280 -3.54 28.73 -12.20
CA ARG A 280 -4.13 27.93 -13.28
C ARG A 280 -3.11 27.50 -14.31
N GLN A 281 -2.17 28.38 -14.66
CA GLN A 281 -1.04 28.04 -15.52
C GLN A 281 -0.18 26.92 -14.89
N GLN A 282 0.16 27.05 -13.60
CA GLN A 282 0.92 26.03 -12.88
C GLN A 282 0.18 24.69 -12.83
N CYS A 283 -1.12 24.68 -12.55
CA CYS A 283 -1.95 23.46 -12.60
C CYS A 283 -1.92 22.81 -13.99
N THR A 284 -1.93 23.61 -15.06
CA THR A 284 -1.83 23.11 -16.43
C THR A 284 -0.47 22.45 -16.67
N TYR A 285 0.64 23.03 -16.20
CA TYR A 285 1.95 22.38 -16.32
C TYR A 285 2.06 21.08 -15.50
N ILE A 286 1.51 21.04 -14.28
CA ILE A 286 1.45 19.81 -13.47
C ILE A 286 0.67 18.72 -14.22
N ARG A 287 -0.48 19.07 -14.81
CA ARG A 287 -1.27 18.16 -15.65
C ARG A 287 -0.46 17.61 -16.82
N GLU A 288 0.30 18.43 -17.54
CA GLU A 288 1.13 17.98 -18.67
C GLU A 288 2.25 17.04 -18.23
N LYS A 289 2.88 17.28 -17.07
CA LYS A 289 3.84 16.36 -16.47
C LYS A 289 3.20 15.04 -16.08
N LEU A 290 2.00 15.06 -15.49
CA LEU A 290 1.24 13.84 -15.17
C LEU A 290 0.87 13.05 -16.44
N LEU A 291 0.41 13.73 -17.50
CA LEU A 291 0.12 13.08 -18.79
C LEU A 291 1.37 12.41 -19.40
N ARG A 292 2.53 13.07 -19.36
CA ARG A 292 3.81 12.44 -19.77
C ARG A 292 4.18 11.26 -18.87
N SER A 293 3.95 11.35 -17.57
CA SER A 293 4.17 10.26 -16.61
C SER A 293 3.28 9.05 -16.90
N ARG A 294 2.00 9.30 -17.25
CA ARG A 294 1.05 8.27 -17.66
C ARG A 294 1.49 7.58 -18.95
N THR A 295 1.89 8.36 -19.96
CA THR A 295 2.38 7.84 -21.24
C THR A 295 3.63 6.98 -21.06
N HIS A 296 4.61 7.46 -20.28
CA HIS A 296 5.80 6.68 -19.91
C HIS A 296 5.41 5.36 -19.26
N THR A 297 4.53 5.42 -18.25
CA THR A 297 4.03 4.21 -17.55
C THR A 297 3.34 3.24 -18.51
N ALA A 298 2.59 3.75 -19.49
CA ALA A 298 1.87 2.93 -20.46
C ALA A 298 2.75 2.30 -21.53
N GLN A 299 3.84 2.93 -21.94
CA GLN A 299 4.65 2.52 -23.10
C GLN A 299 5.98 1.89 -22.71
N HIS A 300 6.57 2.25 -21.58
CA HIS A 300 7.89 1.75 -21.17
C HIS A 300 7.80 0.28 -20.77
N GLN A 301 8.72 -0.56 -21.24
CA GLN A 301 8.87 -1.93 -20.77
C GLN A 301 10.14 -2.02 -19.91
N PRO A 302 10.01 -2.24 -18.59
CA PRO A 302 11.18 -2.33 -17.72
C PRO A 302 11.97 -3.61 -18.05
N ALA A 303 13.29 -3.46 -18.20
CA ALA A 303 14.20 -4.57 -18.45
C ALA A 303 15.44 -4.43 -17.57
N TRP A 304 15.78 -5.49 -16.84
CA TRP A 304 16.96 -5.50 -15.99
C TRP A 304 18.25 -5.41 -16.82
N GLY A 305 19.27 -4.73 -16.31
CA GLY A 305 20.55 -4.56 -17.00
C GLY A 305 20.57 -3.53 -18.14
N GLN A 306 19.41 -3.06 -18.61
CA GLN A 306 19.33 -2.03 -19.65
C GLN A 306 19.41 -0.61 -19.07
N SER A 307 19.97 0.33 -19.84
CA SER A 307 20.05 1.73 -19.46
C SER A 307 18.66 2.36 -19.29
N GLN A 308 18.54 3.22 -18.28
CA GLN A 308 17.29 3.87 -17.91
C GLN A 308 16.85 4.84 -19.03
N GLN A 309 15.80 4.49 -19.77
CA GLN A 309 15.21 5.36 -20.77
C GLN A 309 14.09 6.21 -20.14
N LEU A 310 14.48 7.23 -19.36
CA LEU A 310 13.51 8.17 -18.78
C LEU A 310 13.19 9.33 -19.73
N PRO A 311 11.97 9.89 -19.67
CA PRO A 311 11.69 11.18 -20.25
C PRO A 311 12.61 12.29 -19.68
N PRO A 312 12.74 13.44 -20.36
CA PRO A 312 13.59 14.53 -19.89
C PRO A 312 13.27 14.96 -18.45
N LEU A 313 14.31 15.20 -17.65
CA LEU A 313 14.20 15.56 -16.23
C LEU A 313 13.27 16.77 -16.03
N GLY A 314 12.40 16.69 -15.02
CA GLY A 314 11.44 17.74 -14.68
C GLY A 314 10.24 17.85 -15.63
N SER A 315 10.21 17.04 -16.69
CA SER A 315 9.12 17.03 -17.67
C SER A 315 8.07 15.94 -17.43
N PHE A 316 8.29 15.09 -16.45
CA PHE A 316 7.37 14.09 -15.92
C PHE A 316 7.66 13.90 -14.43
N TYR A 317 6.82 13.15 -13.73
CA TYR A 317 7.02 12.77 -12.33
C TYR A 317 7.48 11.32 -12.25
N HIS A 318 8.70 11.13 -11.74
CA HIS A 318 9.26 9.81 -11.44
C HIS A 318 8.87 9.38 -10.03
N THR A 319 8.99 10.30 -9.06
CA THR A 319 8.66 10.10 -7.64
C THR A 319 7.53 11.01 -7.18
N SER A 320 6.85 10.63 -6.11
CA SER A 320 5.77 11.44 -5.53
C SER A 320 6.26 12.79 -4.98
N ASP A 321 7.48 12.86 -4.47
CA ASP A 321 8.09 14.09 -3.94
C ASP A 321 8.22 15.21 -4.99
N GLU A 322 8.42 14.85 -6.26
CA GLU A 322 8.48 15.83 -7.35
C GLU A 322 7.11 16.50 -7.57
N LEU A 323 6.02 15.73 -7.49
CA LEU A 323 4.65 16.25 -7.56
C LEU A 323 4.31 17.08 -6.32
N LEU A 324 4.64 16.58 -5.12
CA LEU A 324 4.46 17.31 -3.87
C LEU A 324 5.20 18.65 -3.87
N THR A 325 6.40 18.69 -4.46
CA THR A 325 7.17 19.93 -4.59
C THR A 325 6.43 20.96 -5.43
N ASP A 326 5.87 20.58 -6.58
CA ASP A 326 5.10 21.51 -7.42
C ASP A 326 3.79 21.96 -6.74
N LEU A 327 3.12 21.10 -5.96
CA LEU A 327 1.91 21.44 -5.20
C LEU A 327 2.19 22.34 -4.00
N ARG A 328 3.27 22.07 -3.25
CA ARG A 328 3.68 22.88 -2.09
C ARG A 328 4.11 24.29 -2.51
N VAL A 329 4.60 24.48 -3.74
CA VAL A 329 4.85 25.83 -4.30
C VAL A 329 3.54 26.62 -4.47
N ILE A 330 2.44 25.95 -4.88
CA ILE A 330 1.11 26.57 -4.95
C ILE A 330 0.63 26.92 -3.54
N ASP A 331 0.68 25.97 -2.60
CA ASP A 331 0.24 26.16 -1.21
C ASP A 331 0.97 27.33 -0.53
N ALA A 332 2.31 27.33 -0.59
CA ALA A 332 3.12 28.39 0.01
C ALA A 332 2.80 29.77 -0.59
N SER A 333 2.65 29.86 -1.92
CA SER A 333 2.32 31.12 -2.58
C SER A 333 0.92 31.63 -2.20
N LEU A 334 -0.08 30.73 -2.08
CA LEU A 334 -1.42 31.09 -1.62
C LEU A 334 -1.37 31.63 -0.20
N ARG A 335 -0.70 30.94 0.73
CA ARG A 335 -0.61 31.36 2.14
C ARG A 335 0.11 32.71 2.29
N GLU A 336 1.23 32.90 1.58
CA GLU A 336 1.98 34.16 1.58
C GLU A 336 1.13 35.35 1.15
N HIS A 337 0.15 35.13 0.27
CA HIS A 337 -0.68 36.17 -0.32
C HIS A 337 -2.14 36.16 0.16
N GLY A 338 -2.38 35.69 1.39
CA GLY A 338 -3.69 35.77 2.05
C GLY A 338 -4.74 34.76 1.55
N GLY A 339 -4.33 33.76 0.77
CA GLY A 339 -5.16 32.69 0.23
C GLY A 339 -5.20 31.42 1.08
N ALA A 340 -4.93 31.49 2.39
CA ALA A 340 -4.86 30.32 3.27
C ALA A 340 -6.12 29.44 3.24
N LEU A 341 -7.31 30.04 3.29
CA LEU A 341 -8.59 29.30 3.20
C LEU A 341 -8.76 28.52 1.88
N VAL A 342 -8.16 28.99 0.79
CA VAL A 342 -8.16 28.28 -0.50
C VAL A 342 -7.13 27.15 -0.46
N ALA A 343 -5.99 27.38 0.18
CA ALA A 343 -4.95 26.38 0.35
C ALA A 343 -5.40 25.21 1.25
N ASP A 344 -6.20 25.50 2.28
CA ASP A 344 -6.76 24.54 3.23
C ASP A 344 -7.96 23.73 2.67
N GLY A 345 -8.40 24.02 1.43
CA GLY A 345 -9.46 23.27 0.74
C GLY A 345 -8.95 22.16 -0.18
N ASP A 346 -9.46 22.08 -1.41
CA ASP A 346 -9.13 21.03 -2.39
C ASP A 346 -7.62 20.84 -2.66
N LEU A 347 -6.81 21.88 -2.48
CA LEU A 347 -5.35 21.77 -2.58
C LEU A 347 -4.76 20.93 -1.45
N HIS A 348 -5.21 21.16 -0.21
CA HIS A 348 -4.79 20.37 0.94
C HIS A 348 -5.17 18.90 0.75
N ASP A 349 -6.41 18.63 0.33
CA ASP A 349 -6.89 17.28 0.05
C ASP A 349 -6.09 16.58 -1.06
N PHE A 350 -5.70 17.33 -2.09
CA PHE A 350 -4.86 16.80 -3.15
C PHE A 350 -3.44 16.48 -2.63
N ILE A 351 -2.83 17.39 -1.87
CA ILE A 351 -1.53 17.14 -1.22
C ILE A 351 -1.61 15.89 -0.35
N ARG A 352 -2.67 15.75 0.47
CA ARG A 352 -2.86 14.59 1.34
C ARG A 352 -2.95 13.28 0.57
N ARG A 353 -3.68 13.25 -0.54
CA ARG A 353 -3.76 12.07 -1.41
C ARG A 353 -2.40 11.71 -2.00
N VAL A 354 -1.62 12.69 -2.48
CA VAL A 354 -0.26 12.42 -2.96
C VAL A 354 0.65 11.93 -1.82
N GLU A 355 0.50 12.46 -0.61
CA GLU A 355 1.29 11.98 0.54
C GLU A 355 0.97 10.55 0.97
N VAL A 356 -0.28 10.08 0.79
CA VAL A 356 -0.73 8.73 1.18
C VAL A 356 -0.52 7.70 0.07
N PHE A 357 -0.89 8.04 -1.17
CA PHE A 357 -0.87 7.14 -2.32
C PHE A 357 0.34 7.34 -3.25
N GLY A 358 1.13 8.40 -3.07
CA GLY A 358 2.24 8.70 -3.94
C GLY A 358 1.83 8.77 -5.41
N LEU A 359 2.58 8.11 -6.29
CA LEU A 359 2.20 7.90 -7.71
C LEU A 359 1.68 6.49 -8.00
N HIS A 360 1.35 5.69 -6.97
CA HIS A 360 0.95 4.30 -7.13
C HIS A 360 -0.07 3.92 -6.04
N THR A 361 -1.29 3.54 -6.43
CA THR A 361 -2.43 3.35 -5.52
C THR A 361 -2.14 2.55 -4.26
N ALA A 362 -1.31 1.51 -4.37
CA ALA A 362 -0.81 0.74 -3.25
C ALA A 362 0.58 0.17 -3.60
N THR A 363 1.42 -0.08 -2.59
CA THR A 363 2.70 -0.77 -2.80
C THR A 363 2.45 -2.26 -3.00
N LEU A 364 3.09 -2.87 -3.99
CA LEU A 364 3.02 -4.29 -4.25
C LEU A 364 4.04 -5.04 -3.37
N ASP A 365 3.56 -5.98 -2.54
CA ASP A 365 4.44 -6.92 -1.86
C ASP A 365 4.73 -8.12 -2.78
N ILE A 366 5.98 -8.58 -2.79
CA ILE A 366 6.37 -9.82 -3.45
C ILE A 366 6.40 -10.93 -2.41
N ARG A 367 5.82 -12.10 -2.69
CA ARG A 367 5.82 -13.24 -1.77
C ARG A 367 6.12 -14.54 -2.48
N GLN A 368 7.04 -15.34 -1.94
CA GLN A 368 7.40 -16.66 -2.46
C GLN A 368 7.77 -17.62 -1.32
N HIS A 369 7.57 -18.92 -1.51
CA HIS A 369 7.90 -19.94 -0.53
C HIS A 369 9.42 -20.19 -0.43
N ARG A 370 9.94 -20.37 0.79
CA ARG A 370 11.38 -20.57 1.05
C ARG A 370 12.01 -21.67 0.20
N ASP A 371 11.31 -22.78 -0.03
CA ASP A 371 11.84 -23.93 -0.76
C ASP A 371 12.21 -23.59 -2.21
N ARG A 372 11.53 -22.59 -2.82
CA ARG A 372 11.89 -22.10 -4.15
C ARG A 372 13.23 -21.36 -4.13
N HIS A 373 13.50 -20.59 -3.07
CA HIS A 373 14.79 -19.91 -2.89
C HIS A 373 15.89 -20.91 -2.57
N VAL A 374 15.64 -21.86 -1.67
CA VAL A 374 16.59 -22.90 -1.27
C VAL A 374 17.04 -23.71 -2.48
N SER A 375 16.11 -24.25 -3.27
CA SER A 375 16.42 -25.00 -4.50
C SER A 375 17.20 -24.16 -5.52
N ALA A 376 16.81 -22.89 -5.71
CA ALA A 376 17.51 -21.99 -6.63
C ALA A 376 18.95 -21.69 -6.17
N ILE A 377 19.15 -21.44 -4.87
CA ILE A 377 20.48 -21.21 -4.29
C ILE A 377 21.34 -22.47 -4.41
N ALA A 378 20.78 -23.66 -4.17
CA ALA A 378 21.50 -24.92 -4.34
C ALA A 378 22.01 -25.08 -5.78
N GLU A 379 21.16 -24.82 -6.77
CA GLU A 379 21.52 -24.89 -8.19
C GLU A 379 22.57 -23.83 -8.58
N ILE A 380 22.42 -22.60 -8.09
CA ILE A 380 23.39 -21.51 -8.32
C ILE A 380 24.75 -21.85 -7.72
N TYR A 381 24.80 -22.36 -6.49
CA TYR A 381 26.05 -22.68 -5.79
C TYR A 381 26.76 -23.89 -6.41
N ALA A 382 26.01 -24.91 -6.83
CA ALA A 382 26.55 -26.05 -7.55
C ALA A 382 27.13 -25.61 -8.91
N GLY A 383 26.38 -24.80 -9.67
CA GLY A 383 26.84 -24.27 -10.96
C GLY A 383 28.07 -23.35 -10.86
N ALA A 384 28.22 -22.63 -9.74
CA ALA A 384 29.38 -21.79 -9.45
C ALA A 384 30.57 -22.57 -8.84
N GLY A 385 30.40 -23.85 -8.51
CA GLY A 385 31.41 -24.67 -7.84
C GLY A 385 31.70 -24.25 -6.40
N LEU A 386 30.74 -23.60 -5.72
CA LEU A 386 30.86 -23.14 -4.33
C LEU A 386 30.39 -24.20 -3.32
N CYS A 387 29.36 -24.97 -3.67
CA CYS A 387 28.85 -26.07 -2.85
C CYS A 387 28.05 -27.04 -3.72
N ASP A 388 28.41 -28.32 -3.70
CA ASP A 388 27.73 -29.36 -4.51
C ASP A 388 26.32 -29.68 -3.98
N ASP A 389 26.12 -29.65 -2.67
CA ASP A 389 24.84 -29.97 -2.01
C ASP A 389 24.58 -28.97 -0.88
N PHE A 390 23.93 -27.85 -1.23
CA PHE A 390 23.54 -26.80 -0.28
C PHE A 390 22.39 -27.26 0.64
N ASP A 391 21.51 -28.11 0.12
CA ASP A 391 20.32 -28.58 0.83
C ASP A 391 20.68 -29.56 1.96
N ALA A 392 21.73 -30.36 1.81
CA ALA A 392 22.21 -31.22 2.89
C ALA A 392 22.92 -30.47 4.04
N ARG A 393 23.23 -29.17 3.88
CA ARG A 393 23.94 -28.39 4.90
C ARG A 393 23.04 -28.05 6.09
N SER A 394 23.64 -28.05 7.28
CA SER A 394 23.00 -27.55 8.49
C SER A 394 22.79 -26.03 8.41
N GLU A 395 21.86 -25.52 9.21
CA GLU A 395 21.53 -24.08 9.22
C GLU A 395 22.75 -23.17 9.46
N PRO A 396 23.65 -23.43 10.44
CA PRO A 396 24.86 -22.63 10.62
C PRO A 396 25.81 -22.69 9.42
N GLU A 397 25.91 -23.84 8.74
CA GLU A 397 26.74 -23.99 7.54
C GLU A 397 26.17 -23.20 6.36
N ARG A 398 24.85 -23.21 6.16
CA ARG A 398 24.17 -22.40 5.13
C ARG A 398 24.38 -20.91 5.38
N VAL A 399 24.23 -20.45 6.63
CA VAL A 399 24.51 -19.06 7.02
C VAL A 399 25.97 -18.70 6.75
N ALA A 400 26.92 -19.57 7.09
CA ALA A 400 28.35 -19.36 6.86
C ALA A 400 28.75 -19.32 5.37
N LEU A 401 27.98 -19.97 4.50
CA LEU A 401 28.12 -19.89 3.04
C LEU A 401 27.53 -18.60 2.48
N LEU A 402 26.31 -18.23 2.89
CA LEU A 402 25.58 -17.08 2.34
C LEU A 402 26.17 -15.73 2.76
N ALA A 403 26.49 -15.56 4.05
CA ALA A 403 26.86 -14.24 4.58
C ALA A 403 28.11 -13.62 3.91
N PRO A 404 29.21 -14.35 3.66
CA PRO A 404 30.36 -13.82 2.94
C PRO A 404 30.04 -13.48 1.47
N GLU A 405 29.24 -14.30 0.78
CA GLU A 405 28.89 -14.06 -0.63
C GLU A 405 27.96 -12.85 -0.83
N ILE A 406 27.12 -12.54 0.16
CA ILE A 406 26.33 -11.31 0.19
C ILE A 406 27.23 -10.08 0.32
N ALA A 407 28.28 -10.16 1.15
CA ALA A 407 29.25 -9.08 1.33
C ALA A 407 30.24 -8.95 0.14
N ASN A 408 30.41 -10.01 -0.64
CA ASN A 408 31.32 -10.06 -1.78
C ASN A 408 30.78 -9.22 -2.96
N PRO A 409 31.52 -8.20 -3.46
CA PRO A 409 31.04 -7.37 -4.57
C PRO A 409 31.04 -8.10 -5.92
N ARG A 410 31.71 -9.25 -6.03
CA ARG A 410 31.73 -10.05 -7.26
C ARG A 410 30.34 -10.60 -7.57
N PRO A 411 29.83 -10.46 -8.80
CA PRO A 411 28.59 -11.13 -9.22
C PRO A 411 28.76 -12.64 -9.20
N LEU A 412 27.75 -13.33 -8.66
CA LEU A 412 27.65 -14.79 -8.61
C LEU A 412 26.83 -15.33 -9.78
N ILE A 413 25.73 -14.65 -10.13
CA ILE A 413 24.77 -15.12 -11.14
C ILE A 413 25.13 -14.50 -12.50
N PRO A 414 25.26 -15.30 -13.58
CA PRO A 414 25.57 -14.78 -14.90
C PRO A 414 24.44 -13.88 -15.43
N TYR A 415 24.80 -12.89 -16.25
CA TYR A 415 23.83 -11.98 -16.87
C TYR A 415 22.83 -12.75 -17.76
N ASN A 416 23.33 -13.63 -18.63
CA ASN A 416 22.52 -14.52 -19.46
C ASN A 416 22.40 -15.87 -18.76
N LEU A 417 21.16 -16.30 -18.50
CA LEU A 417 20.88 -17.53 -17.74
C LEU A 417 20.90 -18.80 -18.61
N GLY A 418 20.88 -18.67 -19.96
CA GLY A 418 20.81 -19.80 -20.89
C GLY A 418 19.44 -20.52 -20.86
N GLY A 419 18.93 -20.89 -22.03
CA GLY A 419 17.63 -21.56 -22.20
C GLY A 419 16.57 -20.69 -22.88
N ASP A 420 15.70 -21.33 -23.67
CA ASP A 420 14.60 -20.68 -24.40
C ASP A 420 13.49 -20.22 -23.44
N TRP A 421 13.75 -19.21 -22.61
CA TRP A 421 12.67 -18.45 -21.99
C TRP A 421 12.19 -17.41 -23.01
N ALA A 422 11.14 -17.76 -23.76
CA ALA A 422 10.39 -16.80 -24.54
C ALA A 422 9.30 -16.18 -23.64
N PRO A 423 9.23 -14.84 -23.49
CA PRO A 423 8.03 -14.22 -22.96
C PRO A 423 6.84 -14.66 -23.82
N SER A 424 5.69 -14.93 -23.19
CA SER A 424 4.47 -15.44 -23.85
C SER A 424 4.19 -14.76 -25.20
N ALA A 425 3.79 -15.56 -26.19
CA ALA A 425 3.82 -15.32 -27.64
C ALA A 425 3.06 -14.11 -28.24
N ASP A 426 2.77 -13.04 -27.49
CA ASP A 426 2.05 -11.85 -27.96
C ASP A 426 2.87 -10.55 -27.92
N ALA A 427 4.20 -10.61 -27.83
CA ALA A 427 5.07 -9.43 -27.96
C ALA A 427 5.58 -9.25 -29.42
N PRO A 428 5.50 -8.05 -30.01
CA PRO A 428 6.00 -7.82 -31.37
C PRO A 428 7.52 -7.98 -31.43
N ALA A 429 7.99 -8.75 -32.40
CA ALA A 429 9.41 -9.03 -32.63
C ALA A 429 10.22 -7.73 -32.82
N ALA A 430 11.17 -7.48 -31.92
CA ALA A 430 12.21 -6.48 -32.14
C ALA A 430 13.20 -7.05 -33.18
N GLN A 431 13.41 -6.29 -34.25
CA GLN A 431 14.32 -6.63 -35.33
C GLN A 431 15.78 -6.60 -34.88
N ASP A 432 16.53 -7.54 -35.44
CA ASP A 432 17.93 -7.86 -35.19
C ASP A 432 18.88 -6.66 -35.09
N ASP A 433 19.74 -6.68 -34.08
CA ASP A 433 21.06 -6.05 -34.16
C ASP A 433 22.11 -7.10 -33.74
N GLN A 434 22.66 -7.78 -34.73
CA GLN A 434 23.74 -8.75 -34.58
C GLN A 434 25.08 -8.02 -34.44
N GLN A 435 25.56 -7.84 -33.20
CA GLN A 435 27.00 -7.73 -32.95
C GLN A 435 27.42 -8.67 -31.82
N ALA A 436 28.16 -9.70 -32.24
CA ALA A 436 28.65 -10.81 -31.45
C ALA A 436 29.63 -10.34 -30.36
N HIS A 437 29.29 -10.63 -29.11
CA HIS A 437 30.27 -10.81 -28.04
C HIS A 437 30.41 -12.30 -27.75
N ALA A 438 31.63 -12.82 -27.91
CA ALA A 438 31.97 -14.21 -27.67
C ALA A 438 31.69 -14.63 -26.20
N PRO A 439 31.16 -15.84 -25.95
CA PRO A 439 30.84 -16.27 -24.60
C PRO A 439 32.12 -16.59 -23.81
N LEU A 440 32.31 -15.91 -22.68
CA LEU A 440 33.27 -16.27 -21.64
C LEU A 440 32.53 -16.90 -20.46
N ALA A 441 32.23 -18.20 -20.55
CA ALA A 441 32.10 -19.11 -19.40
C ALA A 441 32.05 -20.57 -19.91
N PRO A 442 32.67 -21.53 -19.19
CA PRO A 442 32.63 -22.95 -19.54
C PRO A 442 31.21 -23.51 -19.40
N ASN A 443 30.92 -24.64 -20.07
CA ASN A 443 29.66 -25.41 -20.00
C ASN A 443 29.05 -25.46 -18.58
N VAL A 444 28.13 -24.53 -18.27
CA VAL A 444 27.18 -24.66 -17.16
C VAL A 444 25.87 -25.15 -17.77
N ALA A 445 25.29 -26.22 -17.23
CA ALA A 445 23.96 -26.65 -17.63
C ALA A 445 22.97 -25.48 -17.46
N PRO A 446 21.98 -25.30 -18.35
CA PRO A 446 21.02 -24.22 -18.21
C PRO A 446 20.23 -24.39 -16.90
N TYR A 447 19.95 -23.28 -16.22
CA TYR A 447 19.15 -23.32 -14.99
C TYR A 447 17.75 -23.88 -15.25
N THR A 448 17.17 -24.55 -14.25
CA THR A 448 15.76 -24.96 -14.32
C THR A 448 14.83 -23.75 -14.50
N SER A 449 13.66 -23.97 -15.11
CA SER A 449 12.67 -22.89 -15.31
C SER A 449 12.21 -22.27 -13.98
N GLU A 450 12.21 -23.05 -12.90
CA GLU A 450 11.87 -22.59 -11.56
C GLU A 450 12.97 -21.67 -10.99
N THR A 451 14.23 -22.04 -11.12
CA THR A 451 15.38 -21.21 -10.72
C THR A 451 15.45 -19.94 -11.55
N VAL A 452 15.20 -20.01 -12.86
CA VAL A 452 15.12 -18.82 -13.73
C VAL A 452 14.05 -17.85 -13.23
N GLU A 453 12.86 -18.33 -12.86
CA GLU A 453 11.78 -17.48 -12.33
C GLU A 453 12.16 -16.81 -11.00
N VAL A 454 12.83 -17.55 -10.11
CA VAL A 454 13.33 -17.02 -8.82
C VAL A 454 14.41 -15.96 -9.02
N ILE A 455 15.26 -16.08 -10.04
CA ILE A 455 16.30 -15.09 -10.39
C ILE A 455 15.68 -13.86 -11.11
N GLU A 456 14.78 -14.08 -12.05
CA GLU A 456 14.17 -13.01 -12.85
C GLU A 456 13.22 -12.12 -12.03
N THR A 457 12.63 -12.65 -10.96
CA THR A 457 11.76 -11.88 -10.07
C THR A 457 12.45 -10.67 -9.43
N PRO A 458 13.55 -10.79 -8.67
CA PRO A 458 14.26 -9.64 -8.12
C PRO A 458 14.87 -8.76 -9.23
N ARG A 459 15.29 -9.33 -10.38
CA ARG A 459 15.73 -8.54 -11.55
C ARG A 459 14.64 -7.63 -12.09
N ILE A 460 13.42 -8.15 -12.28
CA ILE A 460 12.30 -7.34 -12.76
C ILE A 460 11.88 -6.31 -11.71
N VAL A 461 11.94 -6.65 -10.42
CA VAL A 461 11.70 -5.68 -9.33
C VAL A 461 12.71 -4.53 -9.40
N ALA A 462 14.00 -4.81 -9.60
CA ALA A 462 15.03 -3.78 -9.77
C ALA A 462 14.78 -2.90 -10.99
N ALA A 463 14.35 -3.50 -12.11
CA ALA A 463 13.98 -2.78 -13.32
C ALA A 463 12.75 -1.89 -13.11
N ILE A 464 11.70 -2.40 -12.44
CA ILE A 464 10.51 -1.63 -12.08
C ILE A 464 10.89 -0.42 -11.22
N LEU A 465 11.62 -0.65 -10.13
CA LEU A 465 11.99 0.41 -9.18
C LEU A 465 12.93 1.46 -9.81
N SER A 466 13.65 1.11 -10.87
CA SER A 466 14.56 2.06 -11.53
C SER A 466 13.89 2.76 -12.72
N GLN A 467 13.03 2.08 -13.47
CA GLN A 467 12.61 2.58 -14.78
C GLN A 467 11.12 2.94 -14.83
N LEU A 468 10.29 2.38 -13.95
CA LEU A 468 8.83 2.51 -14.01
C LEU A 468 8.24 3.23 -12.78
N SER A 469 8.50 2.72 -11.58
CA SER A 469 7.91 3.24 -10.34
C SER A 469 8.84 2.99 -9.13
N PRO A 470 9.64 3.98 -8.71
CA PRO A 470 10.64 3.83 -7.64
C PRO A 470 10.10 3.50 -6.26
N GLU A 471 8.82 3.77 -6.03
CA GLU A 471 8.18 3.64 -4.73
C GLU A 471 7.20 2.44 -4.69
N ALA A 472 7.02 1.69 -5.79
CA ALA A 472 5.94 0.72 -5.90
C ALA A 472 6.15 -0.60 -5.15
N ILE A 473 7.38 -0.95 -4.76
CA ILE A 473 7.70 -2.24 -4.12
C ILE A 473 8.64 -1.97 -2.96
N HIS A 474 8.26 -2.46 -1.77
CA HIS A 474 9.04 -2.27 -0.55
C HIS A 474 9.32 -3.56 0.21
N THR A 475 8.51 -4.61 0.04
CA THR A 475 8.59 -5.82 0.85
C THR A 475 8.74 -7.06 -0.03
N TYR A 476 9.66 -7.93 0.36
CA TYR A 476 9.72 -9.31 -0.09
C TYR A 476 9.41 -10.23 1.10
N ILE A 477 8.36 -11.04 1.00
CA ILE A 477 7.86 -11.93 2.03
C ILE A 477 8.29 -13.36 1.72
N ILE A 478 8.73 -14.10 2.74
CA ILE A 478 9.21 -15.48 2.60
C ILE A 478 8.29 -16.40 3.37
N SER A 479 7.39 -17.11 2.66
CA SER A 479 6.51 -18.10 3.30
C SER A 479 7.30 -19.30 3.81
N GLY A 480 6.78 -19.92 4.87
CA GLY A 480 7.38 -21.07 5.53
C GLY A 480 8.78 -20.80 6.06
N THR A 481 9.12 -19.59 6.52
CA THR A 481 10.48 -19.33 7.03
C THR A 481 10.76 -20.19 8.26
N SER A 482 11.89 -20.91 8.26
CA SER A 482 12.35 -21.72 9.40
C SER A 482 13.76 -21.38 9.88
N GLY A 483 14.56 -20.70 9.06
CA GLY A 483 15.95 -20.38 9.35
C GLY A 483 16.33 -18.95 8.97
N ALA A 484 17.48 -18.50 9.46
CA ALA A 484 18.11 -17.26 9.01
C ALA A 484 18.63 -17.37 7.57
N SER A 485 19.02 -18.58 7.13
CA SER A 485 19.48 -18.86 5.77
C SER A 485 18.39 -18.57 4.72
N ASP A 486 17.12 -18.78 5.05
CA ASP A 486 15.97 -18.46 4.18
C ASP A 486 15.95 -16.95 3.86
N VAL A 487 16.15 -16.10 4.87
CA VAL A 487 16.19 -14.63 4.73
C VAL A 487 17.44 -14.18 3.98
N LEU A 488 18.59 -14.81 4.26
CA LEU A 488 19.86 -14.50 3.60
C LEU A 488 19.85 -14.91 2.12
N ALA A 489 19.16 -16.00 1.75
CA ALA A 489 19.00 -16.42 0.36
C ALA A 489 18.33 -15.31 -0.48
N VAL A 490 17.25 -14.72 0.04
CA VAL A 490 16.60 -13.57 -0.62
C VAL A 490 17.49 -12.33 -0.64
N LEU A 491 18.26 -12.08 0.43
CA LEU A 491 19.20 -10.94 0.45
C LEU A 491 20.32 -11.10 -0.58
N LEU A 492 20.81 -12.32 -0.80
CA LEU A 492 21.76 -12.64 -1.86
C LEU A 492 21.15 -12.38 -3.25
N LEU A 493 19.94 -12.88 -3.51
CA LEU A 493 19.22 -12.62 -4.76
C LEU A 493 18.98 -11.12 -4.98
N ALA A 494 18.65 -10.37 -3.92
CA ALA A 494 18.53 -8.92 -3.98
C ALA A 494 19.87 -8.24 -4.29
N LYS A 495 20.99 -8.75 -3.77
CA LYS A 495 22.33 -8.25 -4.12
C LYS A 495 22.67 -8.49 -5.59
N GLU A 496 22.42 -9.70 -6.07
CA GLU A 496 22.66 -10.08 -7.48
C GLU A 496 21.78 -9.30 -8.47
N ALA A 497 20.56 -8.91 -8.06
CA ALA A 497 19.67 -8.06 -8.85
C ALA A 497 19.95 -6.55 -8.74
N HIS A 498 20.94 -6.12 -7.95
CA HIS A 498 21.21 -4.71 -7.64
C HIS A 498 20.09 -3.99 -6.86
N LEU A 499 19.40 -4.72 -5.98
CA LEU A 499 18.47 -4.18 -4.98
C LEU A 499 19.14 -3.97 -3.62
N PHE A 500 20.25 -4.65 -3.37
CA PHE A 500 21.10 -4.47 -2.21
C PHE A 500 22.56 -4.30 -2.64
N ARG A 501 23.23 -3.29 -2.08
CA ARG A 501 24.68 -3.12 -2.19
C ARG A 501 25.21 -2.65 -0.84
N PRO A 502 25.99 -3.49 -0.13
CA PRO A 502 26.68 -3.10 1.09
C PRO A 502 27.39 -1.75 0.93
N GLY A 503 27.32 -0.90 1.95
CA GLY A 503 27.87 0.46 1.97
C GLY A 503 27.12 1.51 1.14
N ALA A 504 26.12 1.12 0.32
CA ALA A 504 25.48 2.03 -0.62
C ALA A 504 23.96 2.13 -0.44
N PHE A 505 23.22 1.05 -0.66
CA PHE A 505 21.75 1.10 -0.62
C PHE A 505 21.13 -0.27 -0.35
N SER A 506 19.91 -0.25 0.19
CA SER A 506 19.01 -1.39 0.27
C SER A 506 17.60 -0.94 -0.13
N ARG A 507 17.00 -1.63 -1.11
CA ARG A 507 15.74 -1.21 -1.75
C ARG A 507 14.51 -1.97 -1.24
N LEU A 508 14.70 -3.11 -0.59
CA LEU A 508 13.62 -3.97 -0.09
C LEU A 508 13.80 -4.27 1.40
N ASN A 509 12.68 -4.35 2.12
CA ASN A 509 12.56 -5.05 3.38
C ASN A 509 12.37 -6.54 3.09
N ILE A 510 13.06 -7.42 3.81
CA ILE A 510 12.86 -8.86 3.72
C ILE A 510 12.10 -9.31 4.97
N ALA A 511 10.86 -9.76 4.79
CA ALA A 511 9.94 -10.12 5.85
C ALA A 511 9.81 -11.65 5.95
N PRO A 512 10.43 -12.30 6.95
CA PRO A 512 10.15 -13.71 7.21
C PRO A 512 8.70 -13.89 7.65
N LEU A 513 8.02 -14.90 7.11
CA LEU A 513 6.68 -15.30 7.51
C LEU A 513 6.76 -16.61 8.30
N PHE A 514 6.43 -16.54 9.59
CA PHE A 514 6.36 -17.70 10.49
C PHE A 514 4.90 -18.19 10.58
N GLU A 515 4.65 -19.43 10.17
CA GLU A 515 3.30 -19.95 9.93
C GLU A 515 2.94 -21.15 10.79
N THR A 516 3.92 -21.95 11.22
CA THR A 516 3.69 -23.10 12.10
C THR A 516 3.94 -22.75 13.56
N SER A 517 3.43 -23.60 14.46
CA SER A 517 3.74 -23.45 15.89
C SER A 517 5.25 -23.50 16.13
N ASP A 518 5.97 -24.43 15.51
CA ASP A 518 7.41 -24.57 15.69
C ASP A 518 8.17 -23.35 15.14
N ASP A 519 7.77 -22.83 13.98
CA ASP A 519 8.36 -21.62 13.40
C ASP A 519 8.19 -20.41 14.35
N LEU A 520 7.00 -20.24 14.94
CA LEU A 520 6.72 -19.17 15.90
C LEU A 520 7.59 -19.26 17.16
N HIS A 521 7.84 -20.47 17.66
CA HIS A 521 8.72 -20.68 18.81
C HIS A 521 10.19 -20.35 18.49
N HIS A 522 10.63 -20.57 17.25
CA HIS A 522 12.02 -20.30 16.82
C HIS A 522 12.24 -18.92 16.21
N ALA A 523 11.18 -18.13 15.98
CA ALA A 523 11.24 -16.81 15.35
C ALA A 523 12.27 -15.87 16.00
N GLY A 524 12.34 -15.86 17.34
CA GLY A 524 13.32 -15.05 18.07
C GLY A 524 14.77 -15.48 17.84
N ALA A 525 15.05 -16.79 17.73
CA ALA A 525 16.38 -17.31 17.45
C ALA A 525 16.82 -16.99 16.01
N VAL A 526 15.90 -17.09 15.05
CA VAL A 526 16.13 -16.69 13.66
C VAL A 526 16.49 -15.21 13.59
N LEU A 527 15.70 -14.34 14.22
CA LEU A 527 15.96 -12.89 14.24
C LEU A 527 17.28 -12.56 14.94
N THR A 528 17.60 -13.22 16.05
CA THR A 528 18.87 -13.02 16.76
C THR A 528 20.06 -13.37 15.87
N THR A 529 20.00 -14.53 15.20
CA THR A 529 21.06 -14.96 14.26
C THR A 529 21.26 -13.94 13.15
N LEU A 530 20.18 -13.43 12.56
CA LEU A 530 20.24 -12.39 11.54
C LEU A 530 20.88 -11.10 12.06
N LEU A 531 20.48 -10.63 13.24
CA LEU A 531 20.99 -9.39 13.83
C LEU A 531 22.44 -9.48 14.32
N ASP A 532 22.97 -10.68 14.52
CA ASP A 532 24.37 -10.90 14.85
C ASP A 532 25.29 -10.85 13.61
N LEU A 533 24.72 -10.94 12.40
CA LEU A 533 25.48 -10.85 11.15
C LEU A 533 25.71 -9.39 10.73
N PRO A 534 26.96 -8.92 10.57
CA PRO A 534 27.25 -7.54 10.19
C PRO A 534 26.59 -7.10 8.88
N VAL A 535 26.58 -7.98 7.88
CA VAL A 535 25.98 -7.70 6.56
C VAL A 535 24.47 -7.48 6.62
N TYR A 536 23.79 -8.19 7.53
CA TYR A 536 22.34 -8.04 7.71
C TYR A 536 22.01 -6.81 8.56
N ARG A 537 22.82 -6.49 9.59
CA ARG A 537 22.68 -5.22 10.31
C ARG A 537 22.88 -4.02 9.40
N GLU A 538 23.82 -4.10 8.47
CA GLU A 538 24.00 -3.06 7.46
C GLU A 538 22.78 -2.94 6.53
N HIS A 539 22.24 -4.06 6.07
CA HIS A 539 20.98 -4.09 5.31
C HIS A 539 19.86 -3.33 6.05
N LEU A 540 19.64 -3.62 7.33
CA LEU A 540 18.63 -2.95 8.14
C LEU A 540 18.92 -1.46 8.34
N ARG A 541 20.17 -1.07 8.61
CA ARG A 541 20.54 0.35 8.74
C ARG A 541 20.22 1.14 7.47
N LEU A 542 20.46 0.56 6.30
CA LEU A 542 20.10 1.15 5.00
C LEU A 542 18.58 1.18 4.74
N ARG A 543 17.79 0.47 5.57
CA ARG A 543 16.33 0.47 5.59
C ARG A 543 15.75 1.22 6.80
N GLY A 544 16.55 2.04 7.48
CA GLY A 544 16.12 2.85 8.62
C GLY A 544 15.98 2.06 9.93
N ASP A 545 16.73 0.97 10.07
CA ASP A 545 16.69 0.06 11.23
C ASP A 545 15.29 -0.51 11.51
N VAL A 546 14.50 -0.74 10.46
CA VAL A 546 13.18 -1.39 10.54
C VAL A 546 13.25 -2.83 10.08
N GLN A 547 12.92 -3.77 10.96
CA GLN A 547 12.68 -5.17 10.62
C GLN A 547 11.18 -5.43 10.50
N GLU A 548 10.72 -5.88 9.35
CA GLU A 548 9.35 -6.38 9.18
C GLU A 548 9.32 -7.90 9.44
N VAL A 549 8.37 -8.39 10.24
CA VAL A 549 8.14 -9.83 10.46
C VAL A 549 6.67 -10.12 10.25
N MET A 550 6.36 -11.13 9.44
CA MET A 550 4.99 -11.53 9.18
C MET A 550 4.59 -12.75 10.03
N LEU A 551 3.37 -12.72 10.56
CA LEU A 551 2.83 -13.78 11.41
C LEU A 551 1.62 -14.43 10.74
N GLY A 552 1.67 -15.74 10.53
CA GLY A 552 0.63 -16.54 9.90
C GLY A 552 -0.37 -17.11 10.92
N TYR A 553 -1.61 -16.62 10.91
CA TYR A 553 -2.64 -17.09 11.85
C TYR A 553 -3.38 -18.33 11.35
N SER A 554 -3.80 -18.34 10.07
CA SER A 554 -4.63 -19.40 9.53
C SER A 554 -3.94 -20.76 9.55
N ASP A 555 -2.67 -20.80 9.19
CA ASP A 555 -1.93 -22.06 9.07
C ASP A 555 -1.55 -22.62 10.44
N SER A 556 -1.11 -21.77 11.39
CA SER A 556 -0.96 -22.15 12.79
C SER A 556 -2.28 -22.68 13.39
N ASN A 557 -3.42 -22.07 13.06
CA ASN A 557 -4.73 -22.53 13.52
C ASN A 557 -5.11 -23.89 12.94
N LYS A 558 -4.77 -24.18 11.67
CA LYS A 558 -5.03 -25.49 11.04
C LYS A 558 -4.17 -26.58 11.67
N GLU A 559 -2.95 -26.25 12.07
CA GLU A 559 -1.98 -27.19 12.64
C GLU A 559 -2.24 -27.47 14.13
N ALA A 560 -2.25 -26.44 14.97
CA ALA A 560 -2.23 -26.57 16.43
C ALA A 560 -3.60 -26.31 17.10
N GLY A 561 -4.59 -25.82 16.34
CA GLY A 561 -5.87 -25.37 16.87
C GLY A 561 -5.82 -23.96 17.49
N LEU A 562 -6.99 -23.35 17.63
CA LEU A 562 -7.15 -21.91 17.89
C LEU A 562 -6.46 -21.40 19.16
N LEU A 563 -6.56 -22.13 20.28
CA LEU A 563 -6.01 -21.68 21.55
C LEU A 563 -4.47 -21.70 21.54
N MET A 564 -3.88 -22.81 21.11
CA MET A 564 -2.44 -22.99 21.08
C MET A 564 -1.78 -22.05 20.07
N ALA A 565 -2.37 -21.90 18.88
CA ALA A 565 -1.90 -20.98 17.86
C ALA A 565 -1.89 -19.53 18.38
N ASN A 566 -2.98 -19.06 18.98
CA ASN A 566 -3.04 -17.69 19.52
C ASN A 566 -2.04 -17.47 20.67
N TRP A 567 -1.82 -18.48 21.52
CA TRP A 567 -0.81 -18.39 22.58
C TRP A 567 0.62 -18.34 22.02
N ALA A 568 0.94 -19.20 21.04
CA ALA A 568 2.23 -19.19 20.35
C ALA A 568 2.49 -17.84 19.66
N LEU A 569 1.48 -17.29 18.97
CA LEU A 569 1.55 -15.97 18.36
C LEU A 569 1.75 -14.85 19.38
N TYR A 570 1.10 -14.92 20.54
CA TYR A 570 1.29 -13.94 21.61
C TYR A 570 2.74 -13.97 22.13
N ARG A 571 3.26 -15.17 22.43
CA ARG A 571 4.63 -15.37 22.90
C ARG A 571 5.68 -14.96 21.88
N ALA A 572 5.51 -15.33 20.61
CA ALA A 572 6.43 -14.93 19.54
C ALA A 572 6.50 -13.40 19.40
N GLN A 573 5.37 -12.70 19.52
CA GLN A 573 5.34 -11.23 19.46
C GLN A 573 6.07 -10.58 20.63
N GLU A 574 5.89 -11.09 21.86
CA GLU A 574 6.65 -10.61 23.03
C GLU A 574 8.16 -10.82 22.83
N ASP A 575 8.57 -12.02 22.43
CA ASP A 575 9.98 -12.39 22.29
C ASP A 575 10.65 -11.58 21.16
N LEU A 576 10.01 -11.43 20.00
CA LEU A 576 10.50 -10.61 18.89
C LEU A 576 10.62 -9.13 19.27
N THR A 577 9.64 -8.61 20.02
CA THR A 577 9.65 -7.20 20.48
C THR A 577 10.80 -6.95 21.45
N ALA A 578 11.00 -7.86 22.40
CA ALA A 578 12.11 -7.77 23.35
C ALA A 578 13.47 -7.81 22.66
N ILE A 579 13.65 -8.66 21.64
CA ILE A 579 14.88 -8.72 20.84
C ILE A 579 15.09 -7.43 20.07
N ALA A 580 14.04 -6.89 19.45
CA ALA A 580 14.12 -5.64 18.70
C ALA A 580 14.55 -4.46 19.58
N GLU A 581 14.00 -4.37 20.80
CA GLU A 581 14.40 -3.39 21.81
C GLU A 581 15.87 -3.53 22.21
N GLN A 582 16.29 -4.76 22.55
CA GLN A 582 17.67 -5.04 22.95
C GLN A 582 18.68 -4.72 21.85
N ARG A 583 18.28 -4.85 20.58
CA ARG A 583 19.14 -4.62 19.41
C ARG A 583 18.99 -3.22 18.80
N GLY A 584 18.12 -2.38 19.37
CA GLY A 584 17.91 -1.00 18.94
C GLY A 584 17.32 -0.87 17.54
N ILE A 585 16.44 -1.79 17.15
CA ILE A 585 15.73 -1.75 15.87
C ILE A 585 14.23 -1.53 16.09
N THR A 586 13.55 -0.99 15.08
CA THR A 586 12.08 -0.93 15.06
C THR A 586 11.54 -2.22 14.49
N LEU A 587 10.73 -2.95 15.26
CA LEU A 587 9.97 -4.09 14.76
C LEU A 587 8.65 -3.61 14.17
N ARG A 588 8.34 -4.07 12.95
CA ARG A 588 7.03 -3.92 12.35
C ARG A 588 6.41 -5.29 12.17
N LEU A 589 5.32 -5.54 12.89
CA LEU A 589 4.56 -6.77 12.73
C LEU A 589 3.58 -6.66 11.57
N PHE A 590 3.64 -7.65 10.68
CA PHE A 590 2.69 -7.84 9.61
C PHE A 590 1.76 -9.00 9.96
N HIS A 591 0.52 -8.65 10.30
CA HIS A 591 -0.52 -9.60 10.68
C HIS A 591 -1.15 -10.23 9.43
N GLY A 592 -0.88 -11.52 9.23
CA GLY A 592 -1.41 -12.32 8.13
C GLY A 592 -2.90 -12.67 8.23
N ARG A 593 -3.37 -13.44 7.25
CA ARG A 593 -4.77 -13.90 7.17
C ARG A 593 -5.16 -14.78 8.34
N GLY A 594 -6.40 -14.64 8.81
CA GLY A 594 -7.00 -15.53 9.81
C GLY A 594 -6.95 -15.06 11.26
N GLY A 595 -6.23 -13.97 11.54
CA GLY A 595 -6.21 -13.35 12.87
C GLY A 595 -7.46 -12.53 13.14
N ALA A 596 -7.75 -12.27 14.42
CA ALA A 596 -8.88 -11.42 14.84
C ALA A 596 -8.82 -10.00 14.23
N VAL A 597 -7.61 -9.51 13.93
CA VAL A 597 -7.39 -8.21 13.27
C VAL A 597 -7.88 -8.22 11.81
N GLY A 598 -7.69 -9.32 11.07
CA GLY A 598 -7.99 -9.43 9.64
C GLY A 598 -9.35 -10.06 9.29
N ARG A 599 -9.96 -10.84 10.19
CA ARG A 599 -11.15 -11.68 9.89
C ARG A 599 -12.53 -11.02 9.99
N GLY A 600 -12.62 -9.77 10.43
CA GLY A 600 -13.92 -9.06 10.51
C GLY A 600 -14.92 -9.60 11.54
N GLY A 601 -14.58 -10.61 12.35
CA GLY A 601 -15.47 -11.23 13.36
C GLY A 601 -15.69 -10.44 14.66
N GLY A 602 -15.27 -9.17 14.68
CA GLY A 602 -15.35 -8.23 15.80
C GLY A 602 -14.65 -6.91 15.42
N PRO A 603 -14.77 -5.83 16.20
CA PRO A 603 -14.16 -4.56 15.84
C PRO A 603 -12.64 -4.69 15.76
N ALA A 604 -12.06 -4.39 14.59
CA ALA A 604 -10.60 -4.40 14.37
C ALA A 604 -9.87 -3.61 15.47
N ASN A 605 -10.51 -2.53 15.95
CA ASN A 605 -10.07 -1.72 17.07
C ASN A 605 -9.70 -2.56 18.31
N ARG A 606 -10.61 -3.43 18.78
CA ARG A 606 -10.38 -4.25 19.98
C ARG A 606 -9.28 -5.28 19.77
N ALA A 607 -9.20 -5.86 18.57
CA ALA A 607 -8.18 -6.85 18.25
C ALA A 607 -6.76 -6.25 18.22
N ILE A 608 -6.62 -4.99 17.79
CA ILE A 608 -5.36 -4.25 17.82
C ILE A 608 -4.98 -3.89 19.26
N LEU A 609 -5.94 -3.40 20.06
CA LEU A 609 -5.70 -3.07 21.47
C LEU A 609 -5.39 -4.30 22.34
N ALA A 610 -5.79 -5.49 21.92
CA ALA A 610 -5.53 -6.75 22.60
C ALA A 610 -4.18 -7.40 22.23
N GLN A 611 -3.42 -6.82 21.30
CA GLN A 611 -2.06 -7.29 21.02
C GLN A 611 -1.16 -7.11 22.27
N PRO A 612 -0.07 -7.89 22.42
CA PRO A 612 0.84 -7.72 23.54
C PRO A 612 1.38 -6.28 23.64
N HIS A 613 1.68 -5.83 24.85
CA HIS A 613 2.19 -4.48 25.06
C HIS A 613 3.49 -4.25 24.29
N GLY A 614 3.64 -3.09 23.65
CA GLY A 614 4.84 -2.74 22.91
C GLY A 614 4.97 -3.37 21.51
N THR A 615 4.00 -4.16 21.04
CA THR A 615 4.12 -4.79 19.71
C THR A 615 3.66 -3.89 18.56
N VAL A 616 2.72 -2.96 18.83
CA VAL A 616 2.22 -2.02 17.82
C VAL A 616 3.19 -0.85 17.63
N ARG A 617 3.63 -0.18 18.71
CA ARG A 617 4.63 0.92 18.71
C ARG A 617 4.60 1.86 17.50
N GLY A 618 3.40 2.26 17.10
CA GLY A 618 3.17 3.15 15.98
C GLY A 618 3.08 2.48 14.61
N GLN A 619 3.58 1.26 14.43
CA GLN A 619 3.64 0.59 13.13
C GLN A 619 2.89 -0.74 13.10
N ILE A 620 1.87 -0.82 12.25
CA ILE A 620 1.12 -2.05 12.01
C ILE A 620 0.89 -2.26 10.52
N LYS A 621 1.08 -3.49 10.06
CA LYS A 621 0.70 -3.92 8.72
C LYS A 621 -0.31 -5.06 8.85
N ILE A 622 -1.42 -4.99 8.11
CA ILE A 622 -2.58 -5.88 8.32
C ILE A 622 -3.05 -6.42 6.98
N THR A 623 -3.17 -7.74 6.84
CA THR A 623 -3.79 -8.31 5.66
C THR A 623 -5.30 -8.09 5.68
N GLU A 624 -5.79 -7.35 4.69
CA GLU A 624 -7.22 -7.22 4.37
C GLU A 624 -7.63 -8.42 3.51
N GLN A 625 -8.34 -9.37 4.12
CA GLN A 625 -8.74 -10.59 3.44
C GLN A 625 -9.83 -10.30 2.41
N GLY A 626 -9.71 -10.88 1.22
CA GLY A 626 -10.64 -10.62 0.11
C GLY A 626 -12.12 -10.80 0.48
N GLU A 627 -12.45 -11.76 1.35
CA GLU A 627 -13.81 -11.99 1.84
C GLU A 627 -14.37 -10.86 2.73
N VAL A 628 -13.51 -10.08 3.40
CA VAL A 628 -13.90 -8.98 4.31
C VAL A 628 -13.78 -7.62 3.63
N ILE A 629 -13.02 -7.47 2.54
CA ILE A 629 -12.80 -6.18 1.86
C ILE A 629 -14.14 -5.51 1.51
N SER A 630 -15.12 -6.27 1.00
CA SER A 630 -16.42 -5.69 0.66
C SER A 630 -17.20 -5.22 1.88
N GLU A 631 -17.07 -5.87 3.04
CA GLU A 631 -17.71 -5.41 4.26
C GLU A 631 -17.06 -4.13 4.79
N ARG A 632 -15.75 -3.98 4.64
CA ARG A 632 -14.99 -2.83 5.18
C ARG A 632 -14.96 -1.63 4.24
N TYR A 633 -15.00 -1.84 2.92
CA TYR A 633 -14.67 -0.82 1.94
C TYR A 633 -15.70 -0.68 0.80
N ALA A 634 -16.87 -1.32 0.85
CA ALA A 634 -17.86 -1.21 -0.25
C ALA A 634 -18.51 0.18 -0.39
N ASP A 635 -18.57 0.96 0.68
CA ASP A 635 -19.11 2.32 0.67
C ASP A 635 -18.25 3.28 1.51
N PRO A 636 -18.30 4.59 1.22
CA PRO A 636 -17.42 5.55 1.87
C PRO A 636 -17.61 5.68 3.38
N ALA A 637 -18.84 5.58 3.88
CA ALA A 637 -19.12 5.75 5.30
C ALA A 637 -18.58 4.56 6.12
N THR A 638 -18.73 3.34 5.59
CA THR A 638 -18.16 2.13 6.20
C THR A 638 -16.62 2.12 6.10
N ALA A 639 -16.06 2.55 4.96
CA ALA A 639 -14.62 2.65 4.75
C ALA A 639 -13.96 3.64 5.72
N HIS A 640 -14.53 4.84 5.85
CA HIS A 640 -14.11 5.85 6.82
C HIS A 640 -14.13 5.26 8.23
N ARG A 641 -15.27 4.66 8.63
CA ARG A 641 -15.41 4.10 9.98
C ARG A 641 -14.37 3.00 10.27
N ASN A 642 -14.12 2.11 9.31
CA ASN A 642 -13.12 1.06 9.48
C ASN A 642 -11.70 1.64 9.67
N LEU A 643 -11.30 2.57 8.80
CA LEU A 643 -9.98 3.22 8.89
C LEU A 643 -9.83 4.04 10.18
N GLU A 644 -10.88 4.75 10.59
CA GLU A 644 -10.95 5.51 11.84
C GLU A 644 -10.77 4.61 13.07
N GLN A 645 -11.45 3.46 13.11
CA GLN A 645 -11.33 2.49 14.19
C GLN A 645 -9.92 1.90 14.28
N VAL A 646 -9.28 1.60 13.14
CA VAL A 646 -7.89 1.14 13.09
C VAL A 646 -6.95 2.24 13.59
N MET A 647 -7.11 3.47 13.11
CA MET A 647 -6.30 4.61 13.52
C MET A 647 -6.44 4.92 15.02
N ASN A 648 -7.66 4.89 15.55
CA ASN A 648 -7.91 5.02 16.99
C ASN A 648 -7.13 3.98 17.79
N ALA A 649 -7.21 2.70 17.42
CA ALA A 649 -6.55 1.63 18.16
C ALA A 649 -5.03 1.73 18.08
N VAL A 650 -4.48 2.07 16.92
CA VAL A 650 -3.03 2.22 16.75
C VAL A 650 -2.52 3.40 17.55
N LEU A 651 -3.20 4.56 17.53
CA LEU A 651 -2.86 5.71 18.38
C LEU A 651 -2.87 5.28 19.86
N ARG A 652 -3.95 4.68 20.34
CA ARG A 652 -4.05 4.29 21.75
C ARG A 652 -3.00 3.23 22.16
N ALA A 653 -2.81 2.18 21.36
CA ALA A 653 -1.83 1.13 21.63
C ALA A 653 -0.39 1.62 21.59
N SER A 654 -0.12 2.71 20.86
CA SER A 654 1.23 3.26 20.75
C SER A 654 1.59 4.11 21.95
N PHE A 655 0.68 4.91 22.48
CA PHE A 655 0.97 5.89 23.54
C PHE A 655 0.63 5.41 24.97
N VAL A 656 0.43 4.11 25.17
CA VAL A 656 0.28 3.53 26.52
C VAL A 656 1.56 3.78 27.31
N ALA A 657 1.43 4.34 28.52
CA ALA A 657 2.55 4.51 29.43
C ALA A 657 3.14 3.15 29.82
N ASP A 658 4.47 3.02 29.77
CA ASP A 658 5.24 1.81 30.16
C ASP A 658 4.92 1.29 31.58
N SER A 659 4.18 2.06 32.39
CA SER A 659 3.77 1.72 33.75
C SER A 659 2.55 0.80 33.88
N VAL A 660 1.86 0.43 32.79
CA VAL A 660 0.70 -0.47 32.86
C VAL A 660 1.09 -1.86 32.36
N HIS A 661 1.82 -2.61 33.19
CA HIS A 661 1.87 -4.06 33.04
C HIS A 661 0.46 -4.62 33.31
N PRO A 662 -0.18 -5.32 32.34
CA PRO A 662 -1.34 -6.13 32.68
C PRO A 662 -0.88 -7.22 33.67
N LYS A 663 -1.59 -7.32 34.80
CA LYS A 663 -1.36 -8.34 35.83
C LYS A 663 -1.67 -9.75 35.34
#